data_AF-A0A5C7LYS8-F1
#
_entry.id   AF-A0A5C7LYS8-F1
#
_cell.length_a   1.000
_cell.length_b   1.000
_cell.length_c   1.000
_cell.angle_alpha   90.00
_cell.angle_beta   90.00
_cell.angle_gamma   90.00
#
_symmetry.space_group_name_H-M   'P 1'
#
loop_
_entity.id
_entity.type
_entity.pdbx_description
1 polymer ?
#
loop_
_entity_poly.entity_id
_entity_poly.type
_entity_poly.pdbx_seq_one_letter_code
_entity_poly.pdbx_strand_id
1 'polypeptide(L)'
;MPMLDTIWELDYVRRPVDVMTFLTSPDYLGMDIIRNMEDESRTSGVFEIWANTLVELFRPDKSYWEMILSSSIGTGKCLKYDSIMPTNLGLVTAERAYHDVRVTHLQSESGMRRIVDKHNEGVTSTIKIETKHGHLIEVRPNHRIRVLRGLSFDWVEARDISPGDTVQLAKGNIYPKVVHQPNFAVSERNSFDELLGWCVAESSSDHGNQTYLHVHIDEKSRIIELASKSGVKVCGVNHDIRSNGVTIRVVDSRLSTIFNGTKSDTVVVPPCILEGGVGSICAFLRGLFSGDGSICSRGVIEYCTASSILGRQVLVLLTYLGIEASLSCDPSHYVKNGIRVECLPRHRLRICGLYAKQLFSQLIGFAQESKQAKLTSVCRLESNRNTDHTYSFRLSMDAVTSLYSMQSKAGFGRLAHRLKKQRCSVSLLNKMLEQGYVLPDSLARLASRDSLFDEVSSCVNSESHCYDFTVEGDPSYIANGFVNHNTSAAVLALVYKLYRLSCLRNPQKFYGLLPGHAIVFGVYNIFKYKAKSVAADYFRKAVEPSPYFQHVFPLNDKKSDLEFPNSIGVSYGASGLSAIGQNIFSVLIDETDFMKAAAAGQKDVEQEKGQAQGLYNQTLRRMESRFMRGGSIPGIMIQISSKATADSYLAERIKSRGDADNVLVVEKTGWEVKPWRYTGQTFWLYTGDTTNDPRILTNEEHSQMSDKTKTMQVPEEHRMAFQEDIHGALRDLANVATSSESPLIPRRDRIFECVDPSRKHPFTKMEFHVGLEDEESIEDYLLLDEILTISQSRFMPKVRPTVPRYIHMDLGISGDALGFAMGHVSKFDIIKKIDHATGHEFEIKTPHIYIDMVLRIVPIKGSKIRLSAARDFIFALRSYGFPIAKVSCDTFQSVDTLQQLARAGFETEVLSLDIAKEKSGHPYAFFREAIMERRLSYYHYPQLLAEASNLQRFDVVAKTGNNARVKWKVDHPAKMRDLEGNPVKGAKDLTDATGGVVYHCMMQPPDADPPPISPAQAMMTTQSKTPSKNRFIQSSQSWAIGDDYQP
;
A
#
# COMPACT_ATOMS: atom_id res chain seq x y z
N MET A 1 -43.74 24.98 32.41
CA MET A 1 -43.09 23.69 32.08
C MET A 1 -44.02 22.48 31.90
N PRO A 2 -45.27 22.39 32.42
CA PRO A 2 -46.04 21.13 32.30
C PRO A 2 -46.64 20.85 30.90
N MET A 3 -46.80 21.86 30.03
CA MET A 3 -47.40 21.70 28.70
C MET A 3 -46.44 21.04 27.67
N LEU A 4 -45.12 21.25 27.81
CA LEU A 4 -44.11 20.56 26.98
C LEU A 4 -44.01 19.07 27.36
N ASP A 5 -44.18 18.76 28.64
CA ASP A 5 -44.23 17.37 29.15
C ASP A 5 -45.52 16.63 28.73
N THR A 6 -46.56 17.32 28.28
CA THR A 6 -47.78 16.65 27.74
C THR A 6 -47.71 16.43 26.22
N ILE A 7 -46.93 17.23 25.50
CA ILE A 7 -46.81 17.16 24.03
C ILE A 7 -45.94 15.96 23.60
N TRP A 8 -44.88 15.62 24.34
CA TRP A 8 -44.04 14.48 23.96
C TRP A 8 -44.78 13.12 24.13
N GLU A 9 -45.70 13.00 25.09
CA GLU A 9 -46.48 11.76 25.32
C GLU A 9 -47.43 11.42 24.15
N LEU A 10 -47.82 12.42 23.36
CA LEU A 10 -48.66 12.23 22.18
C LEU A 10 -47.94 11.45 21.07
N ASP A 11 -46.66 11.78 20.85
CA ASP A 11 -45.88 11.29 19.72
C ASP A 11 -44.91 10.16 20.09
N TYR A 12 -44.49 10.05 21.35
CA TYR A 12 -43.51 9.07 21.83
C TYR A 12 -44.17 7.97 22.67
N VAL A 13 -43.69 6.74 22.51
CA VAL A 13 -44.01 5.61 23.42
C VAL A 13 -43.18 5.70 24.69
N ARG A 14 -41.96 6.23 24.56
CA ARG A 14 -41.00 6.43 25.66
C ARG A 14 -40.08 7.60 25.33
N ARG A 15 -39.58 8.28 26.36
CA ARG A 15 -38.56 9.32 26.17
C ARG A 15 -37.21 8.63 25.89
N PRO A 16 -36.50 8.98 24.81
CA PRO A 16 -35.17 8.44 24.57
C PRO A 16 -34.21 8.89 25.67
N VAL A 17 -33.38 7.97 26.17
CA VAL A 17 -32.30 8.30 27.09
C VAL A 17 -31.19 9.07 26.38
N ASP A 18 -30.35 9.78 27.14
CA ASP A 18 -29.18 10.46 26.59
C ASP A 18 -28.12 9.47 26.07
N VAL A 19 -27.16 9.98 25.29
CA VAL A 19 -26.12 9.16 24.67
C VAL A 19 -25.32 8.37 25.68
N MET A 20 -24.92 8.98 26.81
CA MET A 20 -24.10 8.28 27.79
C MET A 20 -24.88 7.13 28.40
N THR A 21 -26.12 7.37 28.83
CA THR A 21 -26.99 6.31 29.34
C THR A 21 -27.24 5.21 28.30
N PHE A 22 -27.47 5.57 27.03
CA PHE A 22 -27.68 4.59 25.95
C PHE A 22 -26.46 3.67 25.76
N LEU A 23 -25.27 4.23 25.90
CA LEU A 23 -24.02 3.54 25.73
C LEU A 23 -23.62 2.73 26.97
N THR A 24 -23.87 3.23 28.19
CA THR A 24 -23.41 2.65 29.47
C THR A 24 -24.41 1.72 30.15
N SER A 25 -25.71 1.91 29.94
CA SER A 25 -26.72 1.10 30.61
C SER A 25 -26.84 -0.29 29.97
N PRO A 26 -26.87 -1.38 30.77
CA PRO A 26 -27.04 -2.74 30.27
C PRO A 26 -28.36 -2.97 29.55
N ASP A 27 -29.38 -2.12 29.76
CA ASP A 27 -30.71 -2.26 29.17
C ASP A 27 -30.78 -1.81 27.70
N TYR A 28 -29.80 -1.02 27.25
CA TYR A 28 -29.72 -0.48 25.89
C TYR A 28 -28.60 -1.17 25.10
N LEU A 29 -27.49 -0.47 24.78
CA LEU A 29 -26.34 -1.12 24.12
C LEU A 29 -25.40 -1.82 25.10
N GLY A 30 -25.44 -1.47 26.40
CA GLY A 30 -24.81 -2.25 27.47
C GLY A 30 -23.29 -2.41 27.38
N MET A 31 -22.55 -1.32 27.28
CA MET A 31 -21.08 -1.31 27.32
C MET A 31 -20.64 -0.42 28.49
N ASP A 32 -19.97 -0.91 29.53
CA ASP A 32 -19.33 -0.01 30.51
C ASP A 32 -18.19 0.75 29.77
N ILE A 33 -18.30 2.07 29.55
CA ILE A 33 -17.58 2.74 28.43
C ILE A 33 -16.26 3.44 28.80
N ILE A 34 -16.05 3.91 30.02
CA ILE A 34 -14.86 4.72 30.31
C ILE A 34 -13.82 3.85 31.01
N ARG A 35 -12.63 3.75 30.40
CA ARG A 35 -11.46 3.13 30.99
C ARG A 35 -11.06 3.98 32.21
N ASN A 36 -11.58 3.66 33.38
CA ASN A 36 -11.20 4.33 34.62
C ASN A 36 -9.71 4.06 34.87
N MET A 37 -8.93 5.12 35.11
CA MET A 37 -7.48 5.02 35.30
C MET A 37 -7.06 4.30 36.59
N GLU A 38 -8.01 3.92 37.45
CA GLU A 38 -7.71 3.48 38.83
C GLU A 38 -8.32 2.12 39.27
N ASP A 39 -9.06 1.38 38.42
CA ASP A 39 -9.66 0.08 38.83
C ASP A 39 -9.51 -1.02 37.76
N GLU A 40 -8.83 -2.11 38.13
CA GLU A 40 -8.40 -3.21 37.26
C GLU A 40 -9.49 -4.28 36.99
N SER A 41 -10.71 -4.13 37.50
CA SER A 41 -11.64 -5.28 37.58
C SER A 41 -12.81 -5.40 36.57
N ARG A 42 -13.25 -4.40 35.77
CA ARG A 42 -14.37 -4.61 34.80
C ARG A 42 -14.42 -3.75 33.49
N THR A 43 -14.62 -4.50 32.39
CA THR A 43 -15.32 -4.39 31.05
C THR A 43 -15.53 -3.15 30.14
N SER A 44 -15.14 -3.30 28.85
CA SER A 44 -15.59 -2.68 27.55
C SER A 44 -15.07 -1.26 27.16
N GLY A 45 -15.00 -0.75 25.92
CA GLY A 45 -15.32 -1.19 24.54
C GLY A 45 -15.21 -0.04 23.51
N VAL A 46 -15.47 1.21 23.92
CA VAL A 46 -15.41 2.46 23.11
C VAL A 46 -14.53 3.49 23.83
N PHE A 47 -13.60 4.16 23.15
CA PHE A 47 -12.74 5.15 23.82
C PHE A 47 -13.51 6.41 24.24
N GLU A 48 -13.11 7.02 25.36
CA GLU A 48 -13.74 8.20 25.97
C GLU A 48 -13.92 9.36 24.98
N ILE A 49 -12.91 9.64 24.15
CA ILE A 49 -12.99 10.69 23.13
C ILE A 49 -14.14 10.47 22.14
N TRP A 50 -14.47 9.21 21.84
CA TRP A 50 -15.55 8.85 20.92
C TRP A 50 -16.90 8.89 21.62
N ALA A 51 -16.97 8.52 22.90
CA ALA A 51 -18.16 8.75 23.72
C ALA A 51 -18.48 10.26 23.79
N ASN A 52 -17.48 11.10 24.06
CA ASN A 52 -17.61 12.55 24.10
C ASN A 52 -17.98 13.13 22.72
N THR A 53 -17.42 12.59 21.64
CA THR A 53 -17.81 12.97 20.27
C THR A 53 -19.28 12.68 19.99
N LEU A 54 -19.79 11.52 20.43
CA LEU A 54 -21.20 11.19 20.31
C LEU A 54 -22.07 12.12 21.18
N VAL A 55 -21.64 12.43 22.40
CA VAL A 55 -22.34 13.41 23.26
C VAL A 55 -22.45 14.77 22.58
N GLU A 56 -21.34 15.29 22.03
CA GLU A 56 -21.33 16.55 21.28
C GLU A 56 -22.25 16.48 20.06
N LEU A 57 -22.16 15.40 19.27
CA LEU A 57 -22.98 15.20 18.07
C LEU A 57 -24.49 15.22 18.34
N PHE A 58 -24.92 14.82 19.55
CA PHE A 58 -26.32 14.74 19.94
C PHE A 58 -26.74 15.79 20.98
N ARG A 59 -25.96 16.87 21.12
CA ARG A 59 -26.29 17.97 22.02
C ARG A 59 -27.68 18.58 21.74
N PRO A 60 -28.50 18.85 22.78
CA PRO A 60 -29.85 19.39 22.57
C PRO A 60 -29.89 20.79 21.96
N ASP A 61 -28.84 21.59 22.18
CA ASP A 61 -28.70 22.98 21.72
C ASP A 61 -28.11 23.10 20.31
N LYS A 62 -27.60 21.99 19.74
CA LYS A 62 -27.03 21.93 18.40
C LYS A 62 -27.86 21.03 17.50
N SER A 63 -27.97 21.39 16.22
CA SER A 63 -28.72 20.62 15.21
C SER A 63 -27.79 20.05 14.16
N TYR A 64 -26.80 19.25 14.60
CA TYR A 64 -25.91 18.56 13.68
C TYR A 64 -26.69 17.50 12.88
N TRP A 65 -26.64 17.64 11.56
CA TRP A 65 -27.16 16.63 10.63
C TRP A 65 -26.11 16.15 9.62
N GLU A 66 -24.93 16.77 9.58
CA GLU A 66 -23.76 16.30 8.84
C GLU A 66 -22.59 16.10 9.82
N MET A 67 -21.89 14.98 9.70
CA MET A 67 -20.67 14.68 10.43
C MET A 67 -19.57 14.28 9.44
N ILE A 68 -18.40 14.88 9.59
CA ILE A 68 -17.23 14.59 8.77
C ILE A 68 -16.14 14.00 9.68
N LEU A 69 -15.71 12.77 9.38
CA LEU A 69 -14.71 12.01 10.12
C LEU A 69 -13.47 11.77 9.24
N SER A 70 -12.32 12.28 9.66
CA SER A 70 -11.07 12.18 8.89
C SER A 70 -10.04 11.15 9.40
N SER A 71 -10.38 10.25 10.33
CA SER A 71 -9.44 9.33 10.99
C SER A 71 -9.74 7.84 10.74
N SER A 72 -8.72 6.97 10.82
CA SER A 72 -8.88 5.51 10.91
C SER A 72 -9.44 5.11 12.29
N ILE A 73 -10.40 4.18 12.31
CA ILE A 73 -11.24 3.91 13.47
C ILE A 73 -11.06 2.45 13.90
N GLY A 74 -10.47 2.20 15.07
CA GLY A 74 -10.36 0.87 15.65
C GLY A 74 -10.57 0.89 17.17
N THR A 75 -11.58 0.19 17.67
CA THR A 75 -11.71 -0.14 19.11
C THR A 75 -10.76 -1.29 19.43
N GLY A 76 -9.85 -1.12 20.39
CA GLY A 76 -8.71 -2.02 20.67
C GLY A 76 -9.04 -3.53 20.72
N LYS A 77 -8.69 -4.25 19.66
CA LYS A 77 -8.91 -5.70 19.46
C LYS A 77 -7.59 -6.41 19.18
N CYS A 78 -6.96 -6.86 20.25
CA CYS A 78 -5.53 -7.19 20.23
C CYS A 78 -5.25 -8.70 20.13
N LEU A 79 -4.15 -9.05 19.49
CA LEU A 79 -3.60 -10.39 19.26
C LEU A 79 -2.26 -10.52 19.96
N LYS A 80 -1.94 -11.72 20.45
CA LYS A 80 -0.62 -12.00 21.03
C LYS A 80 0.53 -11.73 20.04
N TYR A 81 1.66 -11.24 20.56
CA TYR A 81 2.85 -10.82 19.81
C TYR A 81 3.39 -11.81 18.78
N ASP A 82 3.30 -13.12 19.05
CA ASP A 82 3.81 -14.18 18.17
C ASP A 82 2.79 -14.70 17.16
N SER A 83 1.59 -14.09 17.09
CA SER A 83 0.58 -14.44 16.10
C SER A 83 1.12 -14.19 14.69
N ILE A 84 1.11 -15.22 13.85
CA ILE A 84 1.60 -15.18 12.47
C ILE A 84 0.52 -14.63 11.57
N MET A 85 0.85 -13.59 10.81
CA MET A 85 -0.06 -12.87 9.92
C MET A 85 0.48 -12.89 8.49
N PRO A 86 -0.35 -13.14 7.47
CA PRO A 86 0.04 -12.97 6.07
C PRO A 86 0.07 -11.50 5.67
N THR A 87 1.15 -11.07 5.03
CA THR A 87 1.45 -9.66 4.72
C THR A 87 2.06 -9.47 3.33
N ASN A 88 2.38 -8.23 2.96
CA ASN A 88 3.13 -7.91 1.76
C ASN A 88 4.60 -8.42 1.76
N LEU A 89 5.13 -8.88 2.90
CA LEU A 89 6.47 -9.45 3.02
C LEU A 89 6.46 -10.98 3.25
N GLY A 90 5.34 -11.65 3.00
CA GLY A 90 5.14 -13.04 3.40
C GLY A 90 4.51 -13.14 4.78
N LEU A 91 4.81 -14.21 5.52
CA LEU A 91 4.33 -14.39 6.88
C LEU A 91 5.24 -13.65 7.85
N VAL A 92 4.67 -12.87 8.76
CA VAL A 92 5.42 -12.23 9.86
C VAL A 92 4.64 -12.35 11.16
N THR A 93 5.30 -12.23 12.31
CA THR A 93 4.61 -12.16 13.60
C THR A 93 3.93 -10.80 13.79
N ALA A 94 2.95 -10.71 14.69
CA ALA A 94 2.31 -9.45 15.09
C ALA A 94 3.35 -8.42 15.59
N GLU A 95 4.30 -8.85 16.40
CA GLU A 95 5.41 -8.00 16.83
C GLU A 95 6.24 -7.45 15.66
N ARG A 96 6.60 -8.32 14.70
CA ARG A 96 7.36 -7.89 13.53
C ARG A 96 6.53 -6.95 12.66
N ALA A 97 5.25 -7.24 12.46
CA ALA A 97 4.34 -6.37 11.72
C ALA A 97 4.18 -5.01 12.39
N TYR A 98 4.25 -4.94 13.73
CA TYR A 98 4.26 -3.69 14.47
C TYR A 98 5.54 -2.88 14.22
N HIS A 99 6.71 -3.50 14.39
CA HIS A 99 8.01 -2.81 14.36
C HIS A 99 8.58 -2.57 12.96
N ASP A 100 8.26 -3.41 11.96
CA ASP A 100 8.81 -3.31 10.61
C ASP A 100 7.93 -2.41 9.73
N VAL A 101 8.42 -1.21 9.43
CA VAL A 101 7.75 -0.22 8.58
C VAL A 101 7.48 -0.72 7.15
N ARG A 102 8.23 -1.72 6.69
CA ARG A 102 8.03 -2.33 5.36
C ARG A 102 6.77 -3.20 5.31
N VAL A 103 6.26 -3.63 6.46
CA VAL A 103 4.97 -4.34 6.58
C VAL A 103 3.86 -3.29 6.49
N THR A 104 3.34 -3.12 5.27
CA THR A 104 2.34 -2.10 4.92
C THR A 104 0.96 -2.68 4.70
N HIS A 105 0.83 -3.99 4.51
CA HIS A 105 -0.45 -4.65 4.26
C HIS A 105 -0.62 -5.96 5.05
N LEU A 106 -1.84 -6.26 5.46
CA LEU A 106 -2.26 -7.56 6.00
C LEU A 106 -3.30 -8.21 5.09
N GLN A 107 -3.35 -9.54 5.11
CA GLN A 107 -4.43 -10.25 4.45
C GLN A 107 -5.75 -10.07 5.21
N SER A 108 -6.79 -9.71 4.46
CA SER A 108 -8.19 -9.76 4.86
C SER A 108 -8.97 -10.84 4.08
N GLU A 109 -10.24 -11.05 4.42
CA GLU A 109 -11.16 -11.95 3.70
C GLU A 109 -11.32 -11.55 2.23
N SER A 110 -11.19 -10.25 1.89
CA SER A 110 -11.36 -9.77 0.52
C SER A 110 -10.03 -9.52 -0.24
N GLY A 111 -8.90 -9.92 0.36
CA GLY A 111 -7.57 -9.77 -0.23
C GLY A 111 -6.60 -9.01 0.68
N MET A 112 -5.44 -8.67 0.13
CA MET A 112 -4.42 -7.89 0.82
C MET A 112 -4.89 -6.44 0.99
N ARG A 113 -4.86 -5.92 2.22
CA ARG A 113 -5.33 -4.58 2.60
C ARG A 113 -4.26 -3.81 3.33
N ARG A 114 -4.15 -2.51 3.04
CA ARG A 114 -3.18 -1.64 3.72
C ARG A 114 -3.51 -1.56 5.21
N ILE A 115 -2.47 -1.60 6.04
CA ILE A 115 -2.55 -1.31 7.45
C ILE A 115 -2.65 0.21 7.60
N VAL A 116 -3.76 0.68 8.15
CA VAL A 116 -4.00 2.10 8.43
C VAL A 116 -3.70 2.48 9.87
N ASP A 117 -3.57 1.50 10.77
CA ASP A 117 -3.14 1.74 12.13
C ASP A 117 -2.51 0.47 12.76
N LYS A 118 -1.56 0.67 13.66
CA LYS A 118 -0.85 -0.36 14.43
C LYS A 118 -0.83 0.06 15.90
N HIS A 119 -1.18 -0.84 16.80
CA HIS A 119 -1.16 -0.58 18.24
C HIS A 119 -0.33 -1.64 18.96
N ASN A 120 0.49 -1.20 19.92
CA ASN A 120 1.06 -2.05 20.96
C ASN A 120 0.25 -1.82 22.23
N GLU A 121 -0.29 -2.89 22.78
CA GLU A 121 -1.26 -2.85 23.86
C GLU A 121 -0.64 -3.30 25.19
N GLY A 122 0.66 -3.57 25.19
CA GLY A 122 1.38 -4.01 26.38
C GLY A 122 0.95 -5.42 26.79
N VAL A 123 1.31 -5.79 28.02
CA VAL A 123 0.92 -7.05 28.64
C VAL A 123 -0.51 -6.93 29.18
N THR A 124 -1.37 -7.88 28.81
CA THR A 124 -2.81 -7.76 29.04
C THR A 124 -3.44 -9.13 29.28
N SER A 125 -4.59 -9.18 29.96
CA SER A 125 -5.38 -10.40 30.05
C SER A 125 -5.84 -10.87 28.67
N THR A 126 -5.63 -12.16 28.40
CA THR A 126 -5.94 -12.84 27.15
C THR A 126 -6.77 -14.09 27.40
N ILE A 127 -7.37 -14.61 26.33
CA ILE A 127 -8.03 -15.91 26.25
C ILE A 127 -7.37 -16.66 25.11
N LYS A 128 -6.84 -17.82 25.45
CA LYS A 128 -6.22 -18.77 24.55
C LYS A 128 -7.28 -19.76 24.09
N ILE A 129 -7.57 -19.76 22.79
CA ILE A 129 -8.59 -20.59 22.15
C ILE A 129 -7.88 -21.61 21.27
N GLU A 130 -8.08 -22.90 21.58
CA GLU A 130 -7.53 -24.02 20.82
C GLU A 130 -8.67 -24.82 20.17
N THR A 131 -8.46 -25.27 18.93
CA THR A 131 -9.43 -26.09 18.19
C THR A 131 -9.07 -27.57 18.24
N LYS A 132 -10.03 -28.45 17.88
CA LYS A 132 -9.84 -29.91 17.90
C LYS A 132 -8.70 -30.41 17.04
N HIS A 133 -8.37 -29.72 15.94
CA HIS A 133 -7.23 -30.08 15.09
C HIS A 133 -5.95 -29.32 15.48
N GLY A 134 -5.94 -28.58 16.58
CA GLY A 134 -4.75 -27.98 17.19
C GLY A 134 -4.43 -26.56 16.71
N HIS A 135 -5.34 -25.87 16.04
CA HIS A 135 -5.19 -24.44 15.73
C HIS A 135 -5.32 -23.63 17.01
N LEU A 136 -4.53 -22.56 17.10
CA LEU A 136 -4.46 -21.75 18.30
C LEU A 136 -4.46 -20.26 17.98
N ILE A 137 -5.28 -19.52 18.70
CA ILE A 137 -5.20 -18.06 18.78
C ILE A 137 -5.29 -17.61 20.23
N GLU A 138 -4.58 -16.54 20.56
CA GLU A 138 -4.61 -15.93 21.88
C GLU A 138 -4.84 -14.42 21.74
N VAL A 139 -5.93 -13.96 22.34
CA VAL A 139 -6.51 -12.63 22.12
C VAL A 139 -7.12 -12.08 23.40
N ARG A 140 -7.35 -10.76 23.49
CA ARG A 140 -8.09 -10.19 24.63
C ARG A 140 -9.53 -10.74 24.73
N PRO A 141 -10.15 -10.76 25.92
CA PRO A 141 -11.54 -11.22 26.11
C PRO A 141 -12.60 -10.58 25.19
N ASN A 142 -12.42 -9.32 24.82
CA ASN A 142 -13.33 -8.56 23.94
C ASN A 142 -13.04 -8.74 22.43
N HIS A 143 -11.98 -9.47 22.07
CA HIS A 143 -11.62 -9.73 20.68
C HIS A 143 -12.64 -10.66 20.04
N ARG A 144 -13.12 -10.35 18.84
CA ARG A 144 -14.16 -11.17 18.17
C ARG A 144 -13.56 -12.08 17.11
N ILE A 145 -13.94 -13.35 17.17
CA ILE A 145 -13.58 -14.39 16.20
C ILE A 145 -14.84 -14.83 15.47
N ARG A 146 -14.70 -15.21 14.19
CA ARG A 146 -15.82 -15.72 13.40
C ARG A 146 -16.21 -17.14 13.81
N VAL A 147 -17.46 -17.32 14.22
CA VAL A 147 -18.07 -18.59 14.64
C VAL A 147 -19.22 -18.95 13.69
N LEU A 148 -19.34 -20.22 13.32
CA LEU A 148 -20.44 -20.79 12.56
C LEU A 148 -21.49 -21.36 13.52
N ARG A 149 -22.72 -20.80 13.51
CA ARG A 149 -23.89 -21.30 14.24
C ARG A 149 -25.05 -21.50 13.30
N GLY A 150 -25.65 -22.70 13.27
CA GLY A 150 -26.88 -22.93 12.48
C GLY A 150 -26.81 -22.63 10.98
N LEU A 151 -25.61 -22.63 10.37
CA LEU A 151 -25.27 -22.17 9.00
C LEU A 151 -25.10 -20.66 8.79
N SER A 152 -25.23 -19.83 9.82
CA SER A 152 -24.86 -18.41 9.81
C SER A 152 -23.49 -18.17 10.45
N PHE A 153 -22.88 -17.06 10.04
CA PHE A 153 -21.61 -16.60 10.55
C PHE A 153 -21.84 -15.49 11.58
N ASP A 154 -21.42 -15.74 12.82
CA ASP A 154 -21.53 -14.80 13.93
C ASP A 154 -20.14 -14.34 14.36
N TRP A 155 -20.06 -13.13 14.91
CA TRP A 155 -18.84 -12.62 15.53
C TRP A 155 -18.97 -12.70 17.04
N VAL A 156 -18.25 -13.62 17.65
CA VAL A 156 -18.36 -13.93 19.08
C VAL A 156 -17.11 -13.42 19.78
N GLU A 157 -17.26 -12.72 20.91
CA GLU A 157 -16.13 -12.30 21.72
C GLU A 157 -15.41 -13.51 22.32
N ALA A 158 -14.09 -13.44 22.44
CA ALA A 158 -13.28 -14.54 22.95
C ALA A 158 -13.75 -15.03 24.31
N ARG A 159 -14.31 -14.14 25.14
CA ARG A 159 -14.90 -14.46 26.45
C ARG A 159 -16.15 -15.32 26.40
N ASP A 160 -16.89 -15.24 25.28
CA ASP A 160 -18.16 -15.92 25.08
C ASP A 160 -18.01 -17.19 24.23
N ILE A 161 -16.81 -17.44 23.69
CA ILE A 161 -16.49 -18.65 22.95
C ILE A 161 -16.31 -19.80 23.94
N SER A 162 -17.05 -20.89 23.71
CA SER A 162 -17.02 -22.08 24.55
C SER A 162 -16.56 -23.32 23.78
N PRO A 163 -15.97 -24.33 24.44
CA PRO A 163 -15.70 -25.62 23.82
C PRO A 163 -16.95 -26.19 23.14
N GLY A 164 -16.81 -26.57 21.86
CA GLY A 164 -17.89 -27.04 21.01
C GLY A 164 -18.43 -26.01 20.02
N ASP A 165 -18.18 -24.70 20.20
CA ASP A 165 -18.39 -23.70 19.15
C ASP A 165 -17.54 -24.04 17.92
N THR A 166 -18.04 -23.73 16.72
CA THR A 166 -17.29 -23.98 15.47
C THR A 166 -16.72 -22.67 14.96
N VAL A 167 -15.40 -22.52 14.90
CA VAL A 167 -14.73 -21.34 14.35
C VAL A 167 -14.42 -21.49 12.86
N GLN A 168 -14.38 -20.37 12.15
CA GLN A 168 -13.89 -20.32 10.77
C GLN A 168 -12.38 -20.01 10.75
N LEU A 169 -11.65 -20.79 9.96
CA LEU A 169 -10.25 -20.55 9.64
C LEU A 169 -10.09 -20.30 8.14
N ALA A 170 -9.28 -19.34 7.74
CA ALA A 170 -8.87 -19.11 6.37
C ALA A 170 -7.77 -20.13 5.97
N LYS A 171 -7.88 -20.72 4.78
CA LYS A 171 -6.87 -21.61 4.19
C LYS A 171 -6.61 -21.26 2.73
N GLY A 172 -5.38 -21.47 2.26
CA GLY A 172 -5.03 -21.28 0.85
C GLY A 172 -5.20 -19.86 0.30
N ASN A 173 -4.72 -19.64 -0.93
CA ASN A 173 -5.00 -18.45 -1.77
C ASN A 173 -4.67 -17.05 -1.19
N ILE A 174 -3.52 -16.89 -0.54
CA ILE A 174 -3.07 -15.61 0.00
C ILE A 174 -1.60 -15.38 -0.35
N TYR A 175 -1.27 -14.96 -1.58
CA TYR A 175 0.10 -14.53 -1.88
C TYR A 175 0.15 -13.32 -2.80
N PRO A 176 0.77 -12.21 -2.37
CA PRO A 176 1.47 -11.34 -3.30
C PRO A 176 2.70 -12.10 -3.86
N LYS A 177 2.87 -12.12 -5.18
CA LYS A 177 4.11 -12.56 -5.84
C LYS A 177 5.14 -11.42 -5.79
N VAL A 178 5.83 -11.20 -4.66
CA VAL A 178 7.01 -10.30 -4.53
C VAL A 178 7.86 -10.86 -3.38
N VAL A 179 9.09 -11.39 -3.50
CA VAL A 179 10.42 -10.90 -3.97
C VAL A 179 11.00 -9.77 -3.12
N HIS A 180 11.35 -10.07 -1.87
CA HIS A 180 12.58 -9.53 -1.28
C HIS A 180 13.51 -10.71 -0.99
N GLN A 181 14.51 -10.88 -1.84
CA GLN A 181 15.57 -11.86 -1.64
C GLN A 181 16.75 -11.14 -0.97
N PRO A 182 17.23 -11.56 0.21
CA PRO A 182 18.64 -11.34 0.52
C PRO A 182 19.47 -11.93 -0.64
N ASN A 183 20.61 -11.34 -1.02
CA ASN A 183 21.45 -11.60 -2.21
C ASN A 183 21.73 -13.08 -2.57
N PHE A 184 20.69 -13.85 -2.90
CA PHE A 184 20.73 -15.26 -3.28
C PHE A 184 20.01 -15.39 -4.61
N ALA A 185 20.57 -16.14 -5.55
CA ALA A 185 19.79 -16.52 -6.72
C ALA A 185 18.62 -17.43 -6.29
N VAL A 186 17.50 -17.38 -7.00
CA VAL A 186 16.26 -18.13 -6.70
C VAL A 186 16.52 -19.63 -6.40
N SER A 187 17.44 -20.25 -7.15
CA SER A 187 17.86 -21.65 -6.97
C SER A 187 18.69 -21.91 -5.71
N GLU A 188 19.55 -20.95 -5.35
CA GLU A 188 20.39 -21.02 -4.15
C GLU A 188 19.55 -20.84 -2.90
N ARG A 189 18.56 -19.94 -2.93
CA ARG A 189 17.68 -19.68 -1.79
C ARG A 189 16.85 -20.90 -1.40
N ASN A 190 16.16 -21.51 -2.37
CA ASN A 190 15.37 -22.70 -2.09
C ASN A 190 16.24 -23.88 -1.63
N SER A 191 17.48 -23.97 -2.12
CA SER A 191 18.42 -25.01 -1.68
C SER A 191 18.83 -24.80 -0.21
N PHE A 192 19.04 -23.54 0.18
CA PHE A 192 19.39 -23.19 1.56
C PHE A 192 18.21 -23.41 2.51
N ASP A 193 17.00 -23.05 2.09
CA ASP A 193 15.79 -23.22 2.89
C ASP A 193 15.44 -24.70 3.09
N GLU A 194 15.64 -25.56 2.08
CA GLU A 194 15.55 -27.01 2.23
C GLU A 194 16.61 -27.55 3.20
N LEU A 195 17.86 -27.08 3.09
CA LEU A 195 18.93 -27.43 4.03
C LEU A 195 18.62 -26.98 5.47
N LEU A 196 18.01 -25.80 5.66
CA LEU A 196 17.55 -25.34 6.97
C LEU A 196 16.50 -26.29 7.56
N GLY A 197 15.59 -26.81 6.74
CA GLY A 197 14.62 -27.82 7.16
C GLY A 197 15.31 -29.09 7.68
N TRP A 198 16.34 -29.56 6.97
CA TRP A 198 17.18 -30.65 7.44
C TRP A 198 17.93 -30.33 8.73
N CYS A 199 18.44 -29.12 8.89
CA CYS A 199 19.09 -28.70 10.14
C CYS A 199 18.11 -28.71 11.32
N VAL A 200 16.88 -28.22 11.13
CA VAL A 200 15.87 -28.28 12.19
C VAL A 200 15.55 -29.73 12.59
N ALA A 201 15.50 -30.65 11.63
CA ALA A 201 15.17 -32.05 11.89
C ALA A 201 16.33 -32.86 12.48
N GLU A 202 17.50 -32.81 11.86
CA GLU A 202 18.56 -33.81 12.04
C GLU A 202 19.88 -33.23 12.57
N SER A 203 19.91 -31.94 12.93
CA SER A 203 21.17 -31.33 13.40
C SER A 203 21.45 -31.55 14.88
N SER A 204 22.74 -31.68 15.18
CA SER A 204 23.31 -31.40 16.49
C SER A 204 24.34 -30.26 16.38
N SER A 205 24.37 -29.43 17.42
CA SER A 205 25.31 -28.30 17.53
C SER A 205 26.31 -28.59 18.65
N ASP A 206 27.59 -28.39 18.38
CA ASP A 206 28.62 -28.27 19.41
C ASP A 206 29.02 -26.79 19.56
N HIS A 207 29.68 -26.41 20.67
CA HIS A 207 29.99 -25.02 21.07
C HIS A 207 30.88 -24.22 20.09
N GLY A 208 31.15 -24.72 18.88
CA GLY A 208 32.19 -24.24 17.96
C GLY A 208 31.72 -23.95 16.53
N ASN A 209 30.65 -23.16 16.33
CA ASN A 209 30.21 -22.62 15.02
C ASN A 209 30.04 -23.68 13.90
N GLN A 210 29.83 -24.94 14.28
CA GLN A 210 29.76 -26.11 13.40
C GLN A 210 28.42 -26.81 13.61
N THR A 211 27.79 -27.18 12.50
CA THR A 211 26.52 -27.93 12.52
C THR A 211 26.77 -29.33 11.97
N TYR A 212 26.32 -30.34 12.71
CA TYR A 212 26.44 -31.75 12.32
C TYR A 212 25.06 -32.27 11.95
N LEU A 213 24.88 -32.70 10.70
CA LEU A 213 23.66 -33.34 10.22
C LEU A 213 23.81 -34.85 10.27
N HIS A 214 22.92 -35.54 10.97
CA HIS A 214 22.92 -37.00 11.07
C HIS A 214 21.80 -37.56 10.17
N VAL A 215 22.15 -38.11 9.00
CA VAL A 215 21.17 -38.51 7.97
C VAL A 215 21.40 -39.94 7.50
N HIS A 216 20.45 -40.51 6.78
CA HIS A 216 20.63 -41.81 6.14
C HIS A 216 21.60 -41.70 4.94
N ILE A 217 22.31 -42.79 4.62
CA ILE A 217 23.28 -42.81 3.51
C ILE A 217 22.70 -42.38 2.16
N ASP A 218 21.44 -42.71 1.89
CA ASP A 218 20.73 -42.34 0.65
C ASP A 218 20.51 -40.83 0.51
N GLU A 219 20.51 -40.11 1.63
CA GLU A 219 20.23 -38.67 1.67
C GLU A 219 21.51 -37.83 1.53
N LYS A 220 22.68 -38.46 1.73
CA LYS A 220 24.01 -37.82 1.67
C LYS A 220 24.19 -36.96 0.42
N SER A 221 23.93 -37.52 -0.75
CA SER A 221 24.15 -36.82 -2.03
C SER A 221 23.30 -35.55 -2.14
N ARG A 222 22.05 -35.61 -1.67
CA ARG A 222 21.13 -34.47 -1.66
C ARG A 222 21.61 -33.38 -0.70
N ILE A 223 22.02 -33.74 0.51
CA ILE A 223 22.54 -32.75 1.49
C ILE A 223 23.80 -32.05 0.96
N ILE A 224 24.72 -32.79 0.34
CA ILE A 224 25.94 -32.22 -0.26
C ILE A 224 25.58 -31.29 -1.43
N GLU A 225 24.64 -31.69 -2.28
CA GLU A 225 24.13 -30.86 -3.38
C GLU A 225 23.52 -29.56 -2.87
N LEU A 226 22.64 -29.65 -1.86
CA LEU A 226 22.00 -28.49 -1.25
C LEU A 226 23.04 -27.55 -0.62
N ALA A 227 24.00 -28.09 0.12
CA ALA A 227 25.07 -27.29 0.72
C ALA A 227 25.90 -26.57 -0.34
N SER A 228 26.31 -27.28 -1.40
CA SER A 228 27.05 -26.70 -2.52
C SER A 228 26.28 -25.58 -3.23
N LYS A 229 25.00 -25.81 -3.56
CA LYS A 229 24.12 -24.81 -4.20
C LYS A 229 23.82 -23.61 -3.31
N SER A 230 24.01 -23.74 -2.00
CA SER A 230 23.68 -22.70 -1.02
C SER A 230 24.91 -21.92 -0.52
N GLY A 231 26.09 -22.23 -1.06
CA GLY A 231 27.36 -21.68 -0.58
C GLY A 231 27.77 -22.15 0.82
N VAL A 232 27.15 -23.21 1.34
CA VAL A 232 27.45 -23.79 2.66
C VAL A 232 28.63 -24.73 2.55
N LYS A 233 29.67 -24.52 3.36
CA LYS A 233 30.89 -25.32 3.29
C LYS A 233 30.70 -26.67 3.99
N VAL A 234 30.88 -27.77 3.25
CA VAL A 234 30.98 -29.13 3.82
C VAL A 234 32.43 -29.37 4.25
N CYS A 235 32.65 -29.56 5.55
CA CYS A 235 33.97 -29.70 6.16
C CYS A 235 34.33 -31.14 6.57
N GLY A 236 33.40 -32.09 6.45
CA GLY A 236 33.65 -33.49 6.76
C GLY A 236 32.42 -34.35 6.55
N VAL A 237 32.64 -35.62 6.19
CA VAL A 237 31.58 -36.63 6.03
C VAL A 237 32.06 -37.92 6.67
N ASN A 238 31.40 -38.35 7.75
CA ASN A 238 31.74 -39.56 8.49
C ASN A 238 30.64 -40.60 8.29
N HIS A 239 31.04 -41.82 7.92
CA HIS A 239 30.12 -42.92 7.66
C HIS A 239 30.06 -43.85 8.88
N ASP A 240 28.86 -44.12 9.39
CA ASP A 240 28.62 -45.21 10.32
C ASP A 240 28.08 -46.43 9.55
N ILE A 241 29.01 -47.32 9.20
CA ILE A 241 28.74 -48.52 8.40
C ILE A 241 27.77 -49.47 9.11
N ARG A 242 27.65 -49.40 10.45
CA ARG A 242 26.77 -50.32 11.22
C ARG A 242 25.30 -49.92 11.17
N SER A 243 25.00 -48.64 10.94
CA SER A 243 23.64 -48.08 11.00
C SER A 243 23.15 -47.52 9.66
N ASN A 244 23.92 -47.65 8.58
CA ASN A 244 23.72 -46.91 7.32
C ASN A 244 23.58 -45.39 7.53
N GLY A 245 24.17 -44.88 8.62
CA GLY A 245 24.14 -43.47 8.99
C GLY A 245 25.32 -42.70 8.40
N VAL A 246 25.10 -41.42 8.12
CA VAL A 246 26.13 -40.47 7.71
C VAL A 246 26.03 -39.23 8.57
N THR A 247 27.16 -38.80 9.12
CA THR A 247 27.28 -37.50 9.78
C THR A 247 27.99 -36.53 8.83
N ILE A 248 27.30 -35.47 8.43
CA ILE A 248 27.81 -34.42 7.54
C ILE A 248 28.08 -33.18 8.39
N ARG A 249 29.33 -32.74 8.41
CA ARG A 249 29.74 -31.51 9.08
C ARG A 249 29.70 -30.34 8.11
N VAL A 250 28.87 -29.35 8.42
CA VAL A 250 28.75 -28.10 7.66
C VAL A 250 29.16 -26.90 8.50
N VAL A 251 29.70 -25.88 7.83
CA VAL A 251 30.14 -24.62 8.45
C VAL A 251 29.55 -23.46 7.67
N ASP A 252 28.72 -22.66 8.34
CA ASP A 252 28.10 -21.47 7.80
C ASP A 252 27.68 -20.54 8.95
N SER A 253 28.00 -19.25 8.85
CA SER A 253 27.67 -18.26 9.89
C SER A 253 26.17 -18.01 10.04
N ARG A 254 25.38 -18.23 8.99
CA ARG A 254 23.92 -18.11 9.02
C ARG A 254 23.31 -19.22 9.86
N LEU A 255 23.81 -20.46 9.68
CA LEU A 255 23.34 -21.62 10.45
C LEU A 255 23.69 -21.48 11.93
N SER A 256 24.88 -21.00 12.26
CA SER A 256 25.24 -20.80 13.66
C SER A 256 24.42 -19.70 14.33
N THR A 257 24.09 -18.63 13.61
CA THR A 257 23.18 -17.59 14.14
C THR A 257 21.79 -18.15 14.47
N ILE A 258 21.32 -19.12 13.70
CA ILE A 258 19.98 -19.72 13.86
C ILE A 258 19.95 -20.81 14.95
N PHE A 259 20.98 -21.67 15.02
CA PHE A 259 20.94 -22.90 15.82
C PHE A 259 21.84 -22.90 17.07
N ASN A 260 22.67 -21.88 17.29
CA ASN A 260 23.56 -21.86 18.45
C ASN A 260 22.78 -21.85 19.77
N GLY A 261 23.05 -22.82 20.66
CA GLY A 261 22.39 -22.95 21.96
C GLY A 261 20.91 -23.36 21.91
N THR A 262 20.37 -23.70 20.73
CA THR A 262 18.95 -24.05 20.58
C THR A 262 18.72 -25.51 20.96
N LYS A 263 17.70 -25.77 21.79
CA LYS A 263 17.28 -27.12 22.17
C LYS A 263 16.12 -27.58 21.29
N SER A 264 15.92 -28.90 21.20
CA SER A 264 14.88 -29.50 20.37
C SER A 264 13.45 -29.13 20.79
N ASP A 265 13.25 -28.70 22.05
CA ASP A 265 11.98 -28.25 22.60
C ASP A 265 11.73 -26.73 22.45
N THR A 266 12.77 -25.96 22.09
CA THR A 266 12.69 -24.50 21.90
C THR A 266 12.87 -24.05 20.47
N VAL A 267 13.18 -24.96 19.54
CA VAL A 267 13.32 -24.65 18.12
C VAL A 267 12.03 -24.09 17.53
N VAL A 268 12.14 -23.16 16.59
CA VAL A 268 11.04 -22.50 15.89
C VAL A 268 11.30 -22.47 14.39
N VAL A 269 10.28 -22.15 13.59
CA VAL A 269 10.49 -21.82 12.17
C VAL A 269 11.34 -20.54 12.10
N PRO A 270 12.49 -20.56 11.40
CA PRO A 270 13.32 -19.37 11.28
C PRO A 270 12.54 -18.21 10.61
N PRO A 271 12.65 -16.96 11.09
CA PRO A 271 11.93 -15.82 10.52
C PRO A 271 12.13 -15.66 9.00
N CYS A 272 13.34 -15.98 8.53
CA CYS A 272 13.68 -15.91 7.11
C CYS A 272 12.88 -16.89 6.23
N ILE A 273 12.33 -17.97 6.79
CA ILE A 273 11.42 -18.90 6.10
C ILE A 273 10.00 -18.32 6.03
N LEU A 274 9.52 -17.70 7.11
CA LEU A 274 8.21 -17.05 7.15
C LEU A 274 8.12 -15.93 6.08
N GLU A 275 9.19 -15.14 5.95
CA GLU A 275 9.32 -14.04 4.98
C GLU A 275 9.67 -14.52 3.56
N GLY A 276 10.18 -15.75 3.39
CA GLY A 276 10.69 -16.25 2.11
C GLY A 276 9.61 -16.65 1.08
N GLY A 277 8.33 -16.54 1.43
CA GLY A 277 7.19 -16.86 0.57
C GLY A 277 6.98 -18.36 0.32
N VAL A 278 6.08 -18.70 -0.62
CA VAL A 278 5.67 -20.11 -0.90
C VAL A 278 6.86 -21.02 -1.11
N GLY A 279 7.81 -20.61 -1.97
CA GLY A 279 8.92 -21.46 -2.39
C GLY A 279 9.84 -21.82 -1.22
N SER A 280 10.16 -20.83 -0.39
CA SER A 280 10.96 -20.99 0.83
C SER A 280 10.26 -21.91 1.83
N ILE A 281 8.97 -21.66 2.11
CA ILE A 281 8.16 -22.49 3.00
C ILE A 281 8.10 -23.93 2.51
N CYS A 282 7.83 -24.16 1.22
CA CYS A 282 7.79 -25.51 0.65
C CYS A 282 9.14 -26.23 0.71
N ALA A 283 10.24 -25.52 0.42
CA ALA A 283 11.58 -26.07 0.50
C ALA A 283 11.95 -26.46 1.94
N PHE A 284 11.72 -25.56 2.90
CA PHE A 284 11.91 -25.80 4.32
C PHE A 284 11.09 -27.00 4.82
N LEU A 285 9.80 -27.04 4.51
CA LEU A 285 8.94 -28.16 4.90
C LEU A 285 9.40 -29.48 4.24
N ARG A 286 9.94 -29.46 3.02
CA ARG A 286 10.49 -30.66 2.39
C ARG A 286 11.68 -31.20 3.16
N GLY A 287 12.63 -30.34 3.54
CA GLY A 287 13.77 -30.73 4.37
C GLY A 287 13.33 -31.28 5.72
N LEU A 288 12.43 -30.55 6.39
CA LEU A 288 11.89 -30.91 7.70
C LEU A 288 11.18 -32.28 7.71
N PHE A 289 10.27 -32.51 6.75
CA PHE A 289 9.56 -33.78 6.63
C PHE A 289 10.45 -34.90 6.09
N SER A 290 11.52 -34.59 5.36
CA SER A 290 12.42 -35.64 4.87
C SER A 290 13.26 -36.24 6.00
N GLY A 291 13.69 -35.45 6.97
CA GLY A 291 14.31 -35.94 8.21
C GLY A 291 13.28 -36.60 9.13
N ASP A 292 12.48 -35.78 9.82
CA ASP A 292 11.60 -36.22 10.91
C ASP A 292 10.21 -36.73 10.48
N GLY A 293 9.88 -36.60 9.19
CA GLY A 293 8.59 -37.03 8.65
C GLY A 293 8.56 -38.51 8.27
N SER A 294 7.38 -39.11 8.44
CA SER A 294 7.14 -40.51 8.12
C SER A 294 5.79 -40.74 7.46
N ILE A 295 5.67 -41.86 6.75
CA ILE A 295 4.40 -42.35 6.22
C ILE A 295 4.11 -43.68 6.90
N CYS A 296 3.06 -43.73 7.73
CA CYS A 296 2.71 -44.95 8.44
C CYS A 296 2.19 -46.04 7.47
N SER A 297 2.09 -47.28 7.93
CA SER A 297 1.57 -48.40 7.13
C SER A 297 0.16 -48.18 6.59
N ARG A 298 -0.63 -47.32 7.25
CA ARG A 298 -2.00 -46.95 6.85
C ARG A 298 -2.06 -45.74 5.91
N GLY A 299 -0.91 -45.24 5.43
CA GLY A 299 -0.84 -44.12 4.49
C GLY A 299 -1.18 -42.75 5.11
N VAL A 300 -0.89 -42.57 6.39
CA VAL A 300 -0.94 -41.25 7.06
C VAL A 300 0.46 -40.65 7.03
N ILE A 301 0.55 -39.41 6.57
CA ILE A 301 1.78 -38.62 6.58
C ILE A 301 1.85 -37.94 7.94
N GLU A 302 2.92 -38.20 8.71
CA GLU A 302 3.09 -37.69 10.06
C GLU A 302 4.44 -37.00 10.23
N TYR A 303 4.48 -35.98 11.08
CA TYR A 303 5.67 -35.27 11.54
C TYR A 303 5.61 -35.14 13.06
N CYS A 304 6.73 -35.36 13.77
CA CYS A 304 6.78 -35.24 15.23
C CYS A 304 7.87 -34.26 15.65
N THR A 305 7.58 -33.45 16.68
CA THR A 305 8.59 -32.57 17.28
C THR A 305 8.41 -32.49 18.80
N ALA A 306 9.48 -32.17 19.52
CA ALA A 306 9.42 -31.83 20.94
C ALA A 306 8.98 -30.37 21.16
N SER A 307 9.17 -29.48 20.17
CA SER A 307 8.80 -28.07 20.27
C SER A 307 7.31 -27.85 19.98
N SER A 308 6.59 -27.40 20.99
CA SER A 308 5.18 -27.02 20.85
C SER A 308 4.97 -25.84 19.90
N ILE A 309 5.93 -24.91 19.87
CA ILE A 309 5.89 -23.72 19.01
C ILE A 309 6.13 -24.14 17.56
N LEU A 310 7.16 -24.95 17.28
CA LEU A 310 7.44 -25.43 15.92
C LEU A 310 6.24 -26.22 15.37
N GLY A 311 5.67 -27.13 16.17
CA GLY A 311 4.50 -27.92 15.76
C GLY A 311 3.31 -27.02 15.35
N ARG A 312 3.03 -25.96 16.12
CA ARG A 312 1.98 -24.98 15.80
C ARG A 312 2.31 -24.13 14.58
N GLN A 313 3.55 -23.66 14.45
CA GLN A 313 3.98 -22.89 13.29
C GLN A 313 3.90 -23.72 12.01
N VAL A 314 4.33 -24.98 12.04
CA VAL A 314 4.20 -25.91 10.88
C VAL A 314 2.72 -26.13 10.53
N LEU A 315 1.83 -26.25 11.51
CA LEU A 315 0.38 -26.31 11.26
C LEU A 315 -0.13 -25.05 10.55
N VAL A 316 0.28 -23.86 10.99
CA VAL A 316 -0.05 -22.58 10.34
C VAL A 316 0.50 -22.54 8.90
N LEU A 317 1.76 -22.96 8.68
CA LEU A 317 2.37 -23.01 7.35
C LEU A 317 1.64 -23.94 6.38
N LEU A 318 1.27 -25.15 6.84
CA LEU A 318 0.51 -26.09 6.03
C LEU A 318 -0.89 -25.55 5.71
N THR A 319 -1.55 -24.93 6.68
CA THR A 319 -2.87 -24.30 6.49
C THR A 319 -2.82 -23.14 5.51
N TYR A 320 -1.75 -22.33 5.60
CA TYR A 320 -1.46 -21.25 4.67
C TYR A 320 -1.25 -21.77 3.23
N LEU A 321 -0.59 -22.92 3.06
CA LEU A 321 -0.48 -23.62 1.77
C LEU A 321 -1.77 -24.32 1.31
N GLY A 322 -2.84 -24.32 2.13
CA GLY A 322 -4.09 -25.03 1.85
C GLY A 322 -4.04 -26.52 2.17
N ILE A 323 -2.98 -27.01 2.83
CA ILE A 323 -2.80 -28.39 3.24
C ILE A 323 -3.45 -28.59 4.61
N GLU A 324 -4.55 -29.31 4.64
CA GLU A 324 -5.25 -29.65 5.89
C GLU A 324 -4.40 -30.62 6.73
N ALA A 325 -4.15 -30.25 7.99
CA ALA A 325 -3.42 -31.07 8.95
C ALA A 325 -4.01 -30.95 10.35
N SER A 326 -3.63 -31.84 11.24
CA SER A 326 -4.00 -31.81 12.67
C SER A 326 -2.76 -31.94 13.55
N LEU A 327 -2.70 -31.22 14.66
CA LEU A 327 -1.67 -31.33 15.67
C LEU A 327 -2.24 -31.96 16.95
N SER A 328 -1.64 -33.05 17.43
CA SER A 328 -1.95 -33.66 18.72
C SER A 328 -0.71 -33.69 19.62
N CYS A 329 -0.92 -33.69 20.94
CA CYS A 329 0.16 -33.79 21.91
C CYS A 329 0.08 -35.17 22.59
N ASP A 330 1.09 -36.01 22.37
CA ASP A 330 1.17 -37.37 22.89
C ASP A 330 2.22 -37.44 24.02
N PRO A 331 1.92 -38.06 25.18
CA PRO A 331 2.95 -38.38 26.18
C PRO A 331 4.04 -39.26 25.58
N SER A 332 5.31 -38.98 25.90
CA SER A 332 6.45 -39.73 25.38
C SER A 332 7.24 -40.39 26.50
N HIS A 333 7.80 -41.58 26.23
CA HIS A 333 8.67 -42.30 27.16
C HIS A 333 9.69 -43.13 26.39
N TYR A 334 10.84 -43.40 26.99
CA TYR A 334 11.77 -44.44 26.54
C TYR A 334 12.05 -45.45 27.65
N VAL A 335 12.57 -46.61 27.29
CA VAL A 335 12.99 -47.63 28.26
C VAL A 335 14.52 -47.64 28.30
N LYS A 336 15.10 -47.37 29.48
CA LYS A 336 16.55 -47.48 29.71
C LYS A 336 16.77 -48.45 30.86
N ASN A 337 17.52 -49.53 30.59
CA ASN A 337 17.79 -50.60 31.54
C ASN A 337 16.50 -51.22 32.15
N GLY A 338 15.45 -51.40 31.33
CA GLY A 338 14.16 -51.95 31.79
C GLY A 338 13.26 -50.96 32.55
N ILE A 339 13.72 -49.74 32.82
CA ILE A 339 12.96 -48.69 33.51
C ILE A 339 12.34 -47.76 32.48
N ARG A 340 11.03 -47.50 32.60
CA ARG A 340 10.32 -46.50 31.82
C ARG A 340 10.70 -45.11 32.32
N VAL A 341 11.33 -44.31 31.46
CA VAL A 341 11.69 -42.92 31.72
C VAL A 341 10.77 -42.03 30.88
N GLU A 342 10.04 -41.14 31.55
CA GLU A 342 9.19 -40.16 30.88
C GLU A 342 10.02 -39.11 30.16
N CYS A 343 9.53 -38.64 29.02
CA CYS A 343 10.17 -37.62 28.20
C CYS A 343 9.23 -36.43 28.01
N LEU A 344 9.78 -35.35 27.46
CA LEU A 344 8.96 -34.25 26.97
C LEU A 344 7.89 -34.78 25.99
N PRO A 345 6.64 -34.30 26.11
CA PRO A 345 5.55 -34.74 25.26
C PRO A 345 5.87 -34.39 23.79
N ARG A 346 5.45 -35.25 22.88
CA ARG A 346 5.69 -35.07 21.44
C ARG A 346 4.46 -34.50 20.77
N HIS A 347 4.69 -33.45 20.00
CA HIS A 347 3.69 -32.78 19.19
C HIS A 347 3.70 -33.45 17.83
N ARG A 348 2.64 -34.20 17.54
CA ARG A 348 2.49 -35.00 16.33
C ARG A 348 1.51 -34.33 15.39
N LEU A 349 2.02 -33.95 14.23
CA LEU A 349 1.25 -33.43 13.13
C LEU A 349 0.88 -34.54 12.15
N ARG A 350 -0.35 -34.56 11.65
CA ARG A 350 -0.85 -35.52 10.65
C ARG A 350 -1.53 -34.79 9.51
N ILE A 351 -1.23 -35.16 8.25
CA ILE A 351 -1.92 -34.61 7.07
C ILE A 351 -3.30 -35.27 6.92
N CYS A 352 -4.34 -34.45 6.75
CA CYS A 352 -5.75 -34.82 6.85
C CYS A 352 -6.41 -34.92 5.47
N GLY A 353 -6.82 -36.13 5.08
CA GLY A 353 -7.61 -36.36 3.86
C GLY A 353 -6.80 -36.42 2.57
N LEU A 354 -7.40 -37.02 1.53
CA LEU A 354 -6.70 -37.32 0.28
C LEU A 354 -6.24 -36.07 -0.49
N TYR A 355 -7.06 -35.03 -0.55
CA TYR A 355 -6.70 -33.79 -1.26
C TYR A 355 -5.48 -33.11 -0.64
N ALA A 356 -5.42 -33.03 0.69
CA ALA A 356 -4.26 -32.47 1.39
C ALA A 356 -3.00 -33.30 1.16
N LYS A 357 -3.10 -34.64 1.10
CA LYS A 357 -1.97 -35.52 0.75
C LYS A 357 -1.48 -35.30 -0.68
N GLN A 358 -2.41 -35.13 -1.63
CA GLN A 358 -2.07 -34.81 -3.02
C GLN A 358 -1.39 -33.44 -3.12
N LEU A 359 -1.91 -32.43 -2.43
CA LEU A 359 -1.31 -31.10 -2.39
C LEU A 359 0.07 -31.12 -1.72
N PHE A 360 0.23 -31.86 -0.61
CA PHE A 360 1.51 -32.11 0.03
C PHE A 360 2.50 -32.77 -0.94
N SER A 361 2.08 -33.78 -1.70
CA SER A 361 2.92 -34.44 -2.72
C SER A 361 3.31 -33.54 -3.87
N GLN A 362 2.48 -32.55 -4.23
CA GLN A 362 2.74 -31.63 -5.33
C GLN A 362 3.66 -30.48 -4.90
N LEU A 363 3.44 -29.92 -3.71
CA LEU A 363 4.14 -28.73 -3.25
C LEU A 363 5.42 -29.04 -2.47
N ILE A 364 5.37 -30.07 -1.60
CA ILE A 364 6.41 -30.35 -0.61
C ILE A 364 7.14 -31.64 -0.97
N GLY A 365 6.47 -32.79 -0.88
CA GLY A 365 7.05 -34.11 -1.12
C GLY A 365 8.14 -34.50 -0.11
N PHE A 366 8.83 -35.61 -0.40
CA PHE A 366 10.00 -36.10 0.32
C PHE A 366 11.21 -36.11 -0.61
N ALA A 367 12.39 -35.83 -0.05
CA ALA A 367 13.65 -35.91 -0.78
C ALA A 367 14.09 -37.37 -1.04
N GLN A 368 13.83 -38.28 -0.09
CA GLN A 368 14.18 -39.69 -0.26
C GLN A 368 13.23 -40.38 -1.25
N GLU A 369 13.79 -40.98 -2.31
CA GLU A 369 13.02 -41.59 -3.40
C GLU A 369 12.04 -42.67 -2.92
N SER A 370 12.46 -43.49 -1.95
CA SER A 370 11.61 -44.56 -1.38
C SER A 370 10.39 -44.00 -0.62
N LYS A 371 10.57 -42.95 0.20
CA LYS A 371 9.48 -42.24 0.88
C LYS A 371 8.59 -41.53 -0.15
N GLN A 372 9.15 -40.91 -1.18
CA GLN A 372 8.40 -40.24 -2.23
C GLN A 372 7.57 -41.22 -3.09
N ALA A 373 8.11 -42.39 -3.41
CA ALA A 373 7.37 -43.46 -4.07
C ALA A 373 6.19 -43.95 -3.21
N LYS A 374 6.41 -44.08 -1.89
CA LYS A 374 5.35 -44.42 -0.92
C LYS A 374 4.30 -43.31 -0.80
N LEU A 375 4.69 -42.03 -0.84
CA LEU A 375 3.74 -40.91 -0.88
C LEU A 375 2.88 -40.96 -2.14
N THR A 376 3.52 -41.21 -3.29
CA THR A 376 2.84 -41.31 -4.59
C THR A 376 1.83 -42.46 -4.60
N SER A 377 2.16 -43.60 -4.01
CA SER A 377 1.22 -44.72 -3.90
C SER A 377 0.04 -44.38 -2.98
N VAL A 378 0.29 -43.74 -1.83
CA VAL A 378 -0.77 -43.27 -0.92
C VAL A 378 -1.72 -42.28 -1.58
N CYS A 379 -1.22 -41.39 -2.45
CA CYS A 379 -2.05 -40.43 -3.18
C CYS A 379 -2.98 -41.06 -4.24
N ARG A 380 -2.76 -42.33 -4.58
CA ARG A 380 -3.59 -43.11 -5.53
C ARG A 380 -4.63 -44.00 -4.84
N LEU A 381 -4.53 -44.17 -3.52
CA LEU A 381 -5.49 -44.97 -2.76
C LEU A 381 -6.82 -44.23 -2.58
N GLU A 382 -7.93 -44.96 -2.54
CA GLU A 382 -9.20 -44.40 -2.07
C GLU A 382 -9.07 -43.93 -0.61
N SER A 383 -9.69 -42.80 -0.27
CA SER A 383 -9.64 -42.24 1.09
C SER A 383 -10.12 -43.26 2.13
N ASN A 384 -9.24 -43.62 3.06
CA ASN A 384 -9.54 -44.55 4.14
C ASN A 384 -10.14 -43.79 5.33
N ARG A 385 -11.44 -43.99 5.55
CA ARG A 385 -12.23 -43.25 6.56
C ARG A 385 -11.86 -43.54 8.02
N ASN A 386 -11.17 -44.65 8.28
CA ASN A 386 -10.73 -44.99 9.64
C ASN A 386 -9.43 -44.27 10.03
N THR A 387 -8.76 -43.62 9.08
CA THR A 387 -7.48 -42.94 9.29
C THR A 387 -7.43 -41.51 8.76
N ASP A 388 -8.27 -41.16 7.77
CA ASP A 388 -8.41 -39.78 7.29
C ASP A 388 -9.38 -39.00 8.19
N HIS A 389 -8.82 -38.36 9.21
CA HIS A 389 -9.50 -37.28 9.93
C HIS A 389 -9.72 -36.10 8.98
N THR A 390 -10.90 -35.50 9.00
CA THR A 390 -11.24 -34.34 8.17
C THR A 390 -11.95 -33.31 9.03
N TYR A 391 -11.71 -32.04 8.74
CA TYR A 391 -12.43 -30.92 9.34
C TYR A 391 -13.93 -31.10 9.11
N SER A 392 -14.69 -31.09 10.20
CA SER A 392 -16.14 -31.25 10.12
C SER A 392 -16.84 -30.36 11.13
N PHE A 393 -18.00 -29.86 10.74
CA PHE A 393 -18.83 -28.96 11.51
C PHE A 393 -20.24 -29.52 11.66
N ARG A 394 -20.98 -29.00 12.64
CA ARG A 394 -22.38 -29.41 12.87
C ARG A 394 -23.33 -28.67 11.93
N LEU A 395 -24.33 -29.39 11.45
CA LEU A 395 -25.46 -28.85 10.69
C LEU A 395 -26.67 -28.70 11.61
N SER A 396 -27.50 -27.68 11.37
CA SER A 396 -28.83 -27.62 11.98
C SER A 396 -29.74 -28.73 11.44
N MET A 397 -30.80 -29.05 12.18
CA MET A 397 -31.75 -30.08 11.75
C MET A 397 -32.47 -29.68 10.45
N ASP A 398 -32.70 -28.39 10.23
CA ASP A 398 -33.29 -27.85 8.99
C ASP A 398 -32.34 -28.01 7.79
N ALA A 399 -31.05 -27.78 7.99
CA ALA A 399 -30.03 -27.99 6.97
C ALA A 399 -29.93 -29.47 6.57
N VAL A 400 -29.98 -30.35 7.57
CA VAL A 400 -30.01 -31.79 7.37
C VAL A 400 -31.26 -32.21 6.59
N THR A 401 -32.43 -31.71 6.97
CA THR A 401 -33.71 -32.00 6.29
C THR A 401 -33.71 -31.50 4.84
N SER A 402 -33.17 -30.30 4.60
CA SER A 402 -33.01 -29.74 3.26
C SER A 402 -32.16 -30.63 2.37
N LEU A 403 -31.01 -31.11 2.88
CA LEU A 403 -30.15 -32.06 2.17
C LEU A 403 -30.84 -33.40 1.93
N TYR A 404 -31.63 -33.89 2.87
CA TYR A 404 -32.43 -35.12 2.69
C TYR A 404 -33.51 -34.98 1.62
N SER A 405 -34.12 -33.81 1.46
CA SER A 405 -35.17 -33.61 0.45
C SER A 405 -34.66 -33.71 -1.01
N MET A 406 -33.34 -33.59 -1.22
CA MET A 406 -32.67 -33.64 -2.52
C MET A 406 -32.34 -35.07 -3.01
N GLN A 407 -33.01 -36.09 -2.46
CA GLN A 407 -32.75 -37.53 -2.58
C GLN A 407 -32.86 -38.16 -3.99
N SER A 408 -33.16 -37.40 -5.05
CA SER A 408 -33.59 -37.95 -6.34
C SER A 408 -32.49 -38.55 -7.25
N LYS A 409 -31.21 -38.57 -6.83
CA LYS A 409 -30.11 -39.17 -7.62
C LYS A 409 -29.51 -40.40 -6.95
N ALA A 410 -29.35 -41.48 -7.72
CA ALA A 410 -28.73 -42.74 -7.29
C ALA A 410 -27.34 -42.50 -6.66
N GLY A 411 -27.16 -42.87 -5.40
CA GLY A 411 -25.89 -42.71 -4.65
C GLY A 411 -26.02 -42.16 -3.21
N PHE A 412 -27.22 -41.70 -2.81
CA PHE A 412 -27.47 -40.95 -1.57
C PHE A 412 -27.37 -41.77 -0.25
N GLY A 413 -27.42 -43.10 -0.30
CA GLY A 413 -27.44 -43.95 0.91
C GLY A 413 -26.23 -43.78 1.83
N ARG A 414 -25.07 -43.39 1.30
CA ARG A 414 -23.83 -43.14 2.07
C ARG A 414 -23.76 -41.72 2.67
N LEU A 415 -24.50 -40.76 2.09
CA LEU A 415 -24.61 -39.38 2.58
C LEU A 415 -25.56 -39.31 3.80
N ALA A 416 -26.64 -40.09 3.75
CA ALA A 416 -27.62 -40.21 4.84
C ALA A 416 -26.99 -40.49 6.21
N HIS A 417 -26.02 -41.42 6.31
CA HIS A 417 -25.41 -41.75 7.61
C HIS A 417 -24.65 -40.56 8.27
N ARG A 418 -23.99 -39.70 7.48
CA ARG A 418 -23.30 -38.50 8.04
C ARG A 418 -24.29 -37.43 8.46
N LEU A 419 -25.34 -37.25 7.65
CA LEU A 419 -26.45 -36.35 7.94
C LEU A 419 -27.24 -36.79 9.18
N LYS A 420 -27.37 -38.09 9.45
CA LYS A 420 -27.94 -38.62 10.72
C LYS A 420 -27.19 -38.16 11.96
N LYS A 421 -25.87 -37.95 11.86
CA LYS A 421 -25.03 -37.43 12.96
C LYS A 421 -24.93 -35.90 12.97
N GLN A 422 -25.68 -35.22 12.11
CA GLN A 422 -25.64 -33.78 11.91
C GLN A 422 -24.23 -33.23 11.64
N ARG A 423 -23.33 -34.01 11.03
CA ARG A 423 -21.96 -33.56 10.71
C ARG A 423 -21.74 -33.45 9.21
N CYS A 424 -21.09 -32.38 8.80
CA CYS A 424 -20.70 -32.12 7.42
C CYS A 424 -19.24 -31.68 7.31
N SER A 425 -18.67 -31.72 6.10
CA SER A 425 -17.34 -31.19 5.79
C SER A 425 -17.35 -30.45 4.47
N VAL A 426 -16.43 -29.50 4.29
CA VAL A 426 -16.26 -28.72 3.06
C VAL A 426 -15.96 -29.65 1.86
N SER A 427 -15.15 -30.69 2.07
CA SER A 427 -14.88 -31.73 1.07
C SER A 427 -16.15 -32.45 0.62
N LEU A 428 -17.08 -32.74 1.55
CA LEU A 428 -18.34 -33.37 1.22
C LEU A 428 -19.22 -32.46 0.38
N LEU A 429 -19.33 -31.18 0.74
CA LEU A 429 -20.09 -30.19 -0.02
C LEU A 429 -19.52 -30.01 -1.44
N ASN A 430 -18.19 -29.90 -1.57
CA ASN A 430 -17.52 -29.83 -2.88
C ASN A 430 -17.81 -31.07 -3.73
N LYS A 431 -17.72 -32.28 -3.15
CA LYS A 431 -18.05 -33.51 -3.86
C LYS A 431 -19.50 -33.56 -4.31
N MET A 432 -20.43 -33.01 -3.53
CA MET A 432 -21.83 -32.88 -3.94
C MET A 432 -21.98 -31.91 -5.12
N LEU A 433 -21.33 -30.75 -5.08
CA LEU A 433 -21.34 -29.82 -6.21
C LEU A 433 -20.75 -30.46 -7.48
N GLU A 434 -19.63 -31.17 -7.37
CA GLU A 434 -18.98 -31.90 -8.47
C GLU A 434 -19.88 -33.00 -9.06
N GLN A 435 -20.73 -33.62 -8.25
CA GLN A 435 -21.72 -34.61 -8.68
C GLN A 435 -23.02 -33.98 -9.22
N GLY A 436 -23.06 -32.65 -9.36
CA GLY A 436 -24.20 -31.91 -9.90
C GLY A 436 -25.40 -31.84 -8.95
N TYR A 437 -25.16 -31.83 -7.64
CA TYR A 437 -26.19 -31.47 -6.66
C TYR A 437 -26.28 -29.94 -6.54
N VAL A 438 -27.51 -29.42 -6.46
CA VAL A 438 -27.76 -28.00 -6.21
C VAL A 438 -27.86 -27.79 -4.70
N LEU A 439 -26.87 -27.16 -4.09
CA LEU A 439 -26.89 -26.84 -2.66
C LEU A 439 -27.68 -25.55 -2.39
N PRO A 440 -28.40 -25.44 -1.26
CA PRO A 440 -28.95 -24.16 -0.82
C PRO A 440 -27.83 -23.12 -0.62
N ASP A 441 -28.11 -21.84 -0.86
CA ASP A 441 -27.12 -20.75 -0.77
C ASP A 441 -26.39 -20.68 0.57
N SER A 442 -27.04 -21.05 1.68
CA SER A 442 -26.43 -21.13 3.00
C SER A 442 -25.32 -22.19 3.07
N LEU A 443 -25.51 -23.36 2.43
CA LEU A 443 -24.53 -24.44 2.37
C LEU A 443 -23.51 -24.25 1.26
N ALA A 444 -23.91 -23.70 0.11
CA ALA A 444 -23.02 -23.38 -0.99
C ALA A 444 -21.92 -22.40 -0.53
N ARG A 445 -22.24 -21.42 0.31
CA ARG A 445 -21.27 -20.49 0.91
C ARG A 445 -20.20 -21.18 1.76
N LEU A 446 -20.55 -22.27 2.44
CA LEU A 446 -19.60 -23.06 3.25
C LEU A 446 -18.71 -23.98 2.40
N ALA A 447 -19.03 -24.19 1.12
CA ALA A 447 -18.24 -25.03 0.22
C ALA A 447 -16.96 -24.33 -0.27
N SER A 448 -16.70 -23.08 0.12
CA SER A 448 -15.49 -22.34 -0.24
C SER A 448 -14.23 -23.17 0.06
N ARG A 449 -13.38 -23.31 -0.95
CA ARG A 449 -12.08 -24.00 -0.82
C ARG A 449 -11.07 -23.19 -0.02
N ASP A 450 -11.37 -21.92 0.28
CA ASP A 450 -10.48 -21.03 1.02
C ASP A 450 -10.83 -20.95 2.53
N SER A 451 -11.71 -21.84 3.01
CA SER A 451 -12.13 -21.89 4.42
C SER A 451 -12.07 -23.31 5.01
N LEU A 452 -11.79 -23.34 6.30
CA LEU A 452 -11.90 -24.50 7.19
C LEU A 452 -12.83 -24.15 8.35
N PHE A 453 -13.47 -25.18 8.87
CA PHE A 453 -14.35 -25.06 10.04
C PHE A 453 -13.89 -26.07 11.05
N ASP A 454 -13.56 -25.60 12.25
CA ASP A 454 -13.08 -26.46 13.32
C ASP A 454 -13.79 -26.16 14.63
N GLU A 455 -14.02 -27.20 15.43
CA GLU A 455 -14.66 -27.03 16.73
C GLU A 455 -13.61 -26.61 17.76
N VAL A 456 -13.96 -25.65 18.61
CA VAL A 456 -13.16 -25.24 19.76
C VAL A 456 -13.08 -26.40 20.75
N SER A 457 -11.87 -26.76 21.16
CA SER A 457 -11.60 -27.80 22.17
C SER A 457 -11.36 -27.22 23.56
N SER A 458 -10.75 -26.04 23.66
CA SER A 458 -10.44 -25.40 24.93
C SER A 458 -10.39 -23.87 24.81
N CYS A 459 -10.78 -23.20 25.89
CA CYS A 459 -10.63 -21.76 26.12
C CYS A 459 -9.98 -21.58 27.49
N VAL A 460 -8.83 -20.92 27.56
CA VAL A 460 -8.05 -20.76 28.80
C VAL A 460 -7.66 -19.30 28.97
N ASN A 461 -8.00 -18.71 30.12
CA ASN A 461 -7.54 -17.36 30.46
C ASN A 461 -6.01 -17.35 30.63
N SER A 462 -5.37 -16.32 30.12
CA SER A 462 -3.92 -16.13 30.17
C SER A 462 -3.57 -14.63 30.23
N GLU A 463 -2.29 -14.32 30.09
CA GLU A 463 -1.79 -12.97 30.02
C GLU A 463 -0.64 -12.91 29.02
N SER A 464 -0.69 -11.93 28.10
CA SER A 464 0.35 -11.80 27.09
C SER A 464 0.49 -10.39 26.53
N HIS A 465 1.67 -10.13 25.96
CA HIS A 465 1.95 -8.94 25.19
C HIS A 465 1.15 -8.96 23.87
N CYS A 466 0.35 -7.92 23.61
CA CYS A 466 -0.56 -7.91 22.48
C CYS A 466 -0.38 -6.71 21.55
N TYR A 467 -0.71 -6.89 20.27
CA TYR A 467 -0.78 -5.85 19.26
C TYR A 467 -2.15 -5.83 18.57
N ASP A 468 -2.55 -4.69 18.03
CA ASP A 468 -3.78 -4.55 17.23
C ASP A 468 -3.47 -3.87 15.89
N PHE A 469 -4.24 -4.22 14.87
CA PHE A 469 -4.05 -3.77 13.49
C PHE A 469 -5.40 -3.34 12.90
N THR A 470 -5.42 -2.13 12.35
CA THR A 470 -6.56 -1.63 11.58
C THR A 470 -6.20 -1.73 10.10
N VAL A 471 -7.05 -2.40 9.31
CA VAL A 471 -6.90 -2.52 7.85
C VAL A 471 -7.95 -1.70 7.12
N GLU A 472 -7.58 -1.11 5.98
CA GLU A 472 -8.50 -0.30 5.18
C GLU A 472 -9.60 -1.14 4.52
N GLY A 473 -10.82 -0.61 4.52
CA GLY A 473 -11.91 -1.08 3.66
C GLY A 473 -12.39 -2.52 3.88
N ASP A 474 -11.96 -3.21 4.95
CA ASP A 474 -12.44 -4.53 5.36
C ASP A 474 -12.68 -4.63 6.87
N PRO A 475 -13.70 -5.37 7.32
CA PRO A 475 -14.07 -5.49 8.73
C PRO A 475 -13.23 -6.53 9.46
N SER A 476 -12.25 -7.15 8.79
CA SER A 476 -11.52 -8.29 9.30
C SER A 476 -10.10 -8.44 8.73
N TYR A 477 -9.26 -9.21 9.42
CA TYR A 477 -7.93 -9.62 8.95
C TYR A 477 -7.55 -11.01 9.48
N ILE A 478 -6.55 -11.65 8.86
CA ILE A 478 -6.16 -13.03 9.14
C ILE A 478 -4.93 -13.10 10.06
N ALA A 479 -5.02 -13.87 11.15
CA ALA A 479 -3.90 -14.18 12.04
C ALA A 479 -4.01 -15.62 12.56
N ASN A 480 -2.92 -16.39 12.52
CA ASN A 480 -2.87 -17.83 12.81
C ASN A 480 -3.97 -18.64 12.08
N GLY A 481 -4.42 -18.17 10.92
CA GLY A 481 -5.53 -18.75 10.18
C GLY A 481 -6.92 -18.31 10.67
N PHE A 482 -7.07 -17.69 11.84
CA PHE A 482 -8.36 -17.18 12.30
C PHE A 482 -8.74 -15.87 11.61
N VAL A 483 -10.04 -15.65 11.44
CA VAL A 483 -10.62 -14.40 10.93
C VAL A 483 -10.93 -13.49 12.12
N ASN A 484 -10.25 -12.34 12.20
CA ASN A 484 -10.28 -11.39 13.32
C ASN A 484 -11.04 -10.12 12.92
N HIS A 485 -11.67 -9.41 13.86
CA HIS A 485 -12.60 -8.29 13.56
C HIS A 485 -12.02 -6.88 13.82
N ASN A 486 -12.40 -5.89 13.00
CA ASN A 486 -12.12 -4.44 13.14
C ASN A 486 -13.40 -3.67 13.56
N THR A 487 -13.45 -2.54 14.31
CA THR A 487 -14.72 -1.84 14.71
C THR A 487 -14.67 -0.31 14.71
N SER A 488 -15.77 0.36 14.27
CA SER A 488 -15.87 1.84 14.12
C SER A 488 -17.01 2.58 14.89
N ALA A 489 -16.72 3.80 15.37
CA ALA A 489 -17.61 4.70 16.12
C ALA A 489 -18.77 5.31 15.31
N ALA A 490 -18.62 5.49 14.00
CA ALA A 490 -19.66 6.04 13.13
C ALA A 490 -20.94 5.18 13.09
N VAL A 491 -20.80 3.86 13.28
CA VAL A 491 -21.94 2.95 13.31
C VAL A 491 -22.76 3.13 14.60
N LEU A 492 -22.11 3.42 15.73
CA LEU A 492 -22.80 3.70 17.00
C LEU A 492 -23.70 4.94 16.92
N ALA A 493 -23.25 5.99 16.21
CA ALA A 493 -24.07 7.17 15.96
C ALA A 493 -25.38 6.84 15.23
N LEU A 494 -25.31 5.98 14.20
CA LEU A 494 -26.49 5.58 13.45
C LEU A 494 -27.41 4.66 14.27
N VAL A 495 -26.86 3.75 15.08
CA VAL A 495 -27.63 2.87 15.96
C VAL A 495 -28.36 3.68 17.04
N TYR A 496 -27.75 4.73 17.58
CA TYR A 496 -28.44 5.64 18.50
C TYR A 496 -29.57 6.44 17.81
N LYS A 497 -29.38 6.90 16.56
CA LYS A 497 -30.49 7.51 15.78
C LYS A 497 -31.63 6.51 15.54
N LEU A 498 -31.31 5.24 15.26
CA LEU A 498 -32.29 4.17 15.12
C LEU A 498 -33.07 3.95 16.44
N TYR A 499 -32.37 3.92 17.57
CA TYR A 499 -32.98 3.84 18.90
C TYR A 499 -33.94 5.02 19.14
N ARG A 500 -33.51 6.27 18.90
CA ARG A 500 -34.39 7.44 19.06
C ARG A 500 -35.61 7.39 18.15
N LEU A 501 -35.45 6.92 16.92
CA LEU A 501 -36.55 6.75 15.98
C LEU A 501 -37.55 5.69 16.48
N SER A 502 -37.06 4.60 17.07
CA SER A 502 -37.90 3.54 17.64
C SER A 502 -38.75 3.96 18.85
N CYS A 503 -38.36 5.06 19.51
CA CYS A 503 -39.11 5.60 20.65
C CYS A 503 -40.41 6.31 20.23
N LEU A 504 -40.60 6.61 18.94
CA LEU A 504 -41.82 7.21 18.40
C LEU A 504 -42.94 6.17 18.29
N ARG A 505 -44.17 6.61 18.59
CA ARG A 505 -45.37 5.77 18.50
C ARG A 505 -45.70 5.38 17.07
N ASN A 506 -45.56 6.32 16.15
CA ASN A 506 -45.72 6.07 14.73
C ASN A 506 -44.75 6.99 13.96
N PRO A 507 -43.53 6.50 13.64
CA PRO A 507 -42.52 7.30 12.95
C PRO A 507 -43.02 7.90 11.62
N GLN A 508 -43.79 7.15 10.83
CA GLN A 508 -44.33 7.61 9.55
C GLN A 508 -45.29 8.78 9.76
N LYS A 509 -46.30 8.62 10.63
CA LYS A 509 -47.27 9.67 10.93
C LYS A 509 -46.56 10.88 11.53
N PHE A 510 -45.63 10.66 12.46
CA PHE A 510 -44.85 11.72 13.07
C PHE A 510 -44.17 12.57 12.00
N TYR A 511 -43.51 11.96 10.99
CA TYR A 511 -42.85 12.68 9.90
C TYR A 511 -43.76 13.04 8.71
N GLY A 512 -45.06 12.69 8.74
CA GLY A 512 -46.01 12.99 7.66
C GLY A 512 -45.86 12.10 6.42
N LEU A 513 -45.26 10.92 6.58
CA LEU A 513 -45.19 9.88 5.56
C LEU A 513 -46.48 9.05 5.52
N LEU A 514 -46.82 8.52 4.35
CA LEU A 514 -47.95 7.61 4.20
C LEU A 514 -47.73 6.32 5.03
N PRO A 515 -48.78 5.74 5.63
CA PRO A 515 -48.69 4.49 6.36
C PRO A 515 -48.06 3.37 5.50
N GLY A 516 -47.11 2.63 6.08
CA GLY A 516 -46.42 1.52 5.40
C GLY A 516 -45.21 1.91 4.53
N HIS A 517 -44.98 3.20 4.27
CA HIS A 517 -43.78 3.65 3.55
C HIS A 517 -42.52 3.42 4.39
N ALA A 518 -41.50 2.83 3.77
CA ALA A 518 -40.27 2.47 4.46
C ALA A 518 -39.40 3.68 4.80
N ILE A 519 -38.84 3.70 6.01
CA ILE A 519 -37.84 4.67 6.47
C ILE A 519 -36.48 3.98 6.47
N VAL A 520 -35.50 4.56 5.79
CA VAL A 520 -34.26 3.87 5.44
C VAL A 520 -33.03 4.52 6.05
N PHE A 521 -32.16 3.70 6.66
CA PHE A 521 -30.78 4.05 6.99
C PHE A 521 -29.88 3.57 5.85
N GLY A 522 -29.27 4.48 5.10
CA GLY A 522 -28.43 4.16 3.96
C GLY A 522 -26.96 3.96 4.36
N VAL A 523 -26.32 2.90 3.89
CA VAL A 523 -24.87 2.76 3.98
C VAL A 523 -24.26 2.53 2.60
N TYR A 524 -23.34 3.43 2.21
CA TYR A 524 -22.75 3.46 0.88
C TYR A 524 -21.23 3.38 0.93
N ASN A 525 -20.65 2.58 0.03
CA ASN A 525 -19.20 2.40 -0.16
C ASN A 525 -18.92 2.23 -1.68
N ILE A 526 -17.67 2.46 -2.11
CA ILE A 526 -17.15 2.31 -3.48
C ILE A 526 -17.55 0.97 -4.14
N PHE A 527 -17.55 -0.12 -3.38
CA PHE A 527 -17.85 -1.45 -3.91
C PHE A 527 -19.21 -1.98 -3.41
N LYS A 528 -20.12 -2.30 -4.34
CA LYS A 528 -21.49 -2.76 -4.03
C LYS A 528 -21.52 -4.00 -3.12
N TYR A 529 -20.51 -4.86 -3.18
CA TYR A 529 -20.39 -6.03 -2.31
C TYR A 529 -19.87 -5.69 -0.90
N LYS A 530 -19.01 -4.66 -0.75
CA LYS A 530 -18.49 -4.18 0.54
C LYS A 530 -19.54 -3.45 1.37
N ALA A 531 -20.40 -2.66 0.73
CA ALA A 531 -21.49 -1.96 1.42
C ALA A 531 -22.43 -2.92 2.17
N LYS A 532 -22.68 -4.11 1.59
CA LYS A 532 -23.55 -5.14 2.18
C LYS A 532 -22.87 -5.97 3.28
N SER A 533 -21.53 -6.05 3.33
CA SER A 533 -20.81 -6.95 4.24
C SER A 533 -20.13 -6.27 5.43
N VAL A 534 -19.83 -4.97 5.37
CA VAL A 534 -19.05 -4.28 6.42
C VAL A 534 -19.96 -3.56 7.40
N ALA A 535 -20.77 -2.61 6.92
CA ALA A 535 -21.66 -1.82 7.77
C ALA A 535 -22.91 -2.58 8.24
N ALA A 536 -23.45 -3.48 7.43
CA ALA A 536 -24.54 -4.39 7.82
C ALA A 536 -24.16 -5.23 9.04
N ASP A 537 -22.95 -5.79 8.97
CA ASP A 537 -22.31 -6.57 10.01
C ASP A 537 -22.13 -5.72 11.28
N TYR A 538 -21.71 -4.46 11.16
CA TYR A 538 -21.58 -3.55 12.30
C TYR A 538 -22.91 -3.19 12.97
N PHE A 539 -23.95 -2.91 12.18
CA PHE A 539 -25.29 -2.66 12.71
C PHE A 539 -25.84 -3.90 13.41
N ARG A 540 -25.73 -5.08 12.81
CA ARG A 540 -26.09 -6.36 13.46
C ARG A 540 -25.38 -6.52 14.79
N LYS A 541 -24.06 -6.33 14.82
CA LYS A 541 -23.23 -6.47 16.02
C LYS A 541 -23.55 -5.52 17.17
N ALA A 542 -24.12 -4.36 16.87
CA ALA A 542 -24.56 -3.43 17.90
C ALA A 542 -25.99 -3.77 18.36
N VAL A 543 -26.85 -4.16 17.44
CA VAL A 543 -28.30 -4.36 17.68
C VAL A 543 -28.61 -5.74 18.23
N GLU A 544 -28.04 -6.82 17.69
CA GLU A 544 -28.32 -8.20 18.10
C GLU A 544 -28.03 -8.50 19.58
N PRO A 545 -26.92 -8.06 20.20
CA PRO A 545 -26.68 -8.28 21.63
C PRO A 545 -27.43 -7.31 22.54
N SER A 546 -28.05 -6.26 22.00
CA SER A 546 -28.73 -5.22 22.79
C SER A 546 -30.07 -5.72 23.32
N PRO A 547 -30.29 -5.77 24.65
CA PRO A 547 -31.57 -6.18 25.22
C PRO A 547 -32.76 -5.33 24.71
N TYR A 548 -32.54 -4.03 24.50
CA TYR A 548 -33.53 -3.15 23.90
C TYR A 548 -33.96 -3.62 22.50
N PHE A 549 -33.01 -3.92 21.62
CA PHE A 549 -33.31 -4.38 20.25
C PHE A 549 -33.64 -5.87 20.17
N GLN A 550 -33.60 -6.62 21.27
CA GLN A 550 -34.15 -7.98 21.33
C GLN A 550 -35.62 -7.97 21.77
N HIS A 551 -35.98 -7.11 22.74
CA HIS A 551 -37.27 -7.20 23.42
C HIS A 551 -38.22 -6.03 23.14
N VAL A 552 -37.69 -4.85 22.86
CA VAL A 552 -38.49 -3.63 22.67
C VAL A 552 -38.68 -3.30 21.19
N PHE A 553 -37.60 -3.32 20.42
CA PHE A 553 -37.63 -2.99 18.99
C PHE A 553 -36.92 -4.07 18.17
N PRO A 554 -37.50 -5.29 18.11
CA PRO A 554 -36.84 -6.49 17.60
C PRO A 554 -36.48 -6.42 16.12
N LEU A 555 -35.29 -6.90 15.76
CA LEU A 555 -34.94 -7.17 14.38
C LEU A 555 -35.84 -8.27 13.79
N ASN A 556 -36.30 -8.11 12.56
CA ASN A 556 -37.16 -9.09 11.88
C ASN A 556 -36.32 -10.11 11.10
N ASP A 557 -36.22 -11.34 11.61
CA ASP A 557 -35.34 -12.42 11.10
C ASP A 557 -35.67 -12.96 9.69
N LYS A 558 -36.77 -12.52 9.07
CA LYS A 558 -37.32 -13.16 7.86
C LYS A 558 -36.71 -12.69 6.52
N LYS A 559 -35.76 -11.74 6.49
CA LYS A 559 -35.20 -11.17 5.25
C LYS A 559 -33.67 -11.04 5.29
N SER A 560 -33.06 -11.02 4.10
CA SER A 560 -31.61 -10.78 3.93
C SER A 560 -31.16 -9.37 4.33
N ASP A 561 -32.09 -8.45 4.55
CA ASP A 561 -31.87 -7.04 4.83
C ASP A 561 -32.34 -6.72 6.27
N LEU A 562 -31.67 -5.76 6.93
CA LEU A 562 -32.02 -5.40 8.32
C LEU A 562 -33.33 -4.62 8.34
N GLU A 563 -34.41 -5.27 8.75
CA GLU A 563 -35.73 -4.65 8.91
C GLU A 563 -36.19 -4.70 10.36
N PHE A 564 -36.83 -3.62 10.78
CA PHE A 564 -37.37 -3.37 12.11
C PHE A 564 -38.88 -3.07 12.02
N PRO A 565 -39.61 -3.03 13.15
CA PRO A 565 -41.01 -2.63 13.17
C PRO A 565 -41.24 -1.26 12.51
N ASN A 566 -42.47 -1.02 12.07
CA ASN A 566 -42.86 0.19 11.34
C ASN A 566 -42.09 0.38 10.03
N SER A 567 -41.78 -0.68 9.27
CA SER A 567 -41.09 -0.60 7.97
C SER A 567 -39.80 0.23 8.01
N ILE A 568 -39.08 0.22 9.13
CA ILE A 568 -37.75 0.85 9.25
C ILE A 568 -36.71 -0.17 8.83
N GLY A 569 -35.71 0.20 8.02
CA GLY A 569 -34.67 -0.74 7.62
C GLY A 569 -33.36 -0.10 7.20
N VAL A 570 -32.35 -0.94 7.01
CA VAL A 570 -31.01 -0.54 6.55
C VAL A 570 -30.82 -0.99 5.10
N SER A 571 -30.42 -0.05 4.23
CA SER A 571 -30.20 -0.26 2.80
C SER A 571 -28.73 -0.08 2.45
N TYR A 572 -28.23 -0.86 1.49
CA TYR A 572 -26.82 -0.90 1.11
C TYR A 572 -26.64 -0.63 -0.39
N GLY A 573 -25.63 0.15 -0.79
CA GLY A 573 -25.38 0.41 -2.20
C GLY A 573 -24.01 1.00 -2.51
N ALA A 574 -23.72 1.15 -3.81
CA ALA A 574 -22.50 1.79 -4.31
C ALA A 574 -22.76 2.98 -5.25
N SER A 575 -24.02 3.33 -5.49
CA SER A 575 -24.40 4.45 -6.34
C SER A 575 -25.69 5.11 -5.85
N GLY A 576 -25.84 6.40 -6.14
CA GLY A 576 -27.04 7.17 -5.82
C GLY A 576 -28.31 6.62 -6.50
N LEU A 577 -28.18 5.85 -7.58
CA LEU A 577 -29.30 5.11 -8.20
C LEU A 577 -29.95 4.11 -7.23
N SER A 578 -29.20 3.56 -6.27
CA SER A 578 -29.72 2.66 -5.23
C SER A 578 -30.49 3.40 -4.13
N ALA A 579 -30.34 4.73 -4.05
CA ALA A 579 -31.07 5.63 -3.15
C ALA A 579 -32.38 6.15 -3.78
N ILE A 580 -32.60 5.93 -5.09
CA ILE A 580 -33.76 6.47 -5.81
C ILE A 580 -35.03 5.74 -5.40
N GLY A 581 -35.97 6.48 -4.80
CA GLY A 581 -37.31 6.00 -4.43
C GLY A 581 -37.49 5.66 -2.94
N GLN A 582 -36.43 5.72 -2.12
CA GLN A 582 -36.49 5.41 -0.69
C GLN A 582 -36.65 6.68 0.18
N ASN A 583 -37.28 6.58 1.35
CA ASN A 583 -37.32 7.67 2.35
C ASN A 583 -36.10 7.56 3.27
N ILE A 584 -34.99 8.15 2.85
CA ILE A 584 -33.71 8.08 3.57
C ILE A 584 -33.72 8.99 4.78
N PHE A 585 -33.58 8.41 5.97
CA PHE A 585 -33.53 9.12 7.24
C PHE A 585 -32.09 9.48 7.63
N SER A 586 -31.16 8.52 7.61
CA SER A 586 -29.74 8.76 7.92
C SER A 586 -28.85 8.02 6.93
N VAL A 587 -27.62 8.51 6.73
CA VAL A 587 -26.67 7.97 5.77
C VAL A 587 -25.27 7.86 6.35
N LEU A 588 -24.57 6.77 6.07
CA LEU A 588 -23.12 6.66 6.18
C LEU A 588 -22.51 6.48 4.78
N ILE A 589 -21.57 7.36 4.43
CA ILE A 589 -20.78 7.28 3.20
C ILE A 589 -19.33 7.04 3.60
N ASP A 590 -18.82 5.87 3.25
CA ASP A 590 -17.47 5.43 3.59
C ASP A 590 -16.52 5.54 2.38
N GLU A 591 -15.23 5.78 2.64
CA GLU A 591 -14.16 5.99 1.65
C GLU A 591 -14.49 7.11 0.62
N THR A 592 -15.04 8.23 1.10
CA THR A 592 -15.52 9.33 0.23
C THR A 592 -14.46 9.91 -0.71
N ASP A 593 -13.19 10.02 -0.30
CA ASP A 593 -12.11 10.54 -1.17
C ASP A 593 -11.63 9.52 -2.23
N PHE A 594 -12.03 8.26 -2.15
CA PHE A 594 -11.55 7.18 -3.04
C PHE A 594 -12.60 6.71 -4.08
N MET A 595 -13.77 7.35 -4.15
CA MET A 595 -14.85 7.02 -5.10
C MET A 595 -14.50 7.38 -6.56
N LYS A 596 -13.92 6.43 -7.32
CA LYS A 596 -13.58 6.62 -8.75
C LYS A 596 -14.80 6.50 -9.68
N ALA A 597 -14.93 7.43 -10.62
CA ALA A 597 -15.85 7.32 -11.74
C ALA A 597 -15.62 6.03 -12.54
N ALA A 598 -16.69 5.27 -12.79
CA ALA A 598 -16.65 4.09 -13.65
C ALA A 598 -16.26 4.49 -15.07
N ALA A 599 -15.29 3.77 -15.65
CA ALA A 599 -14.63 4.09 -16.90
C ALA A 599 -15.57 4.32 -18.09
N ALA A 600 -15.45 5.49 -18.71
CA ALA A 600 -15.53 5.67 -20.16
C ALA A 600 -14.37 6.59 -20.55
N GLY A 601 -13.58 6.19 -21.54
CA GLY A 601 -12.28 6.79 -21.83
C GLY A 601 -12.30 8.29 -22.07
N GLN A 602 -11.89 9.06 -21.07
CA GLN A 602 -11.22 10.36 -21.13
C GLN A 602 -10.73 10.64 -19.69
N LYS A 603 -9.42 10.86 -19.51
CA LYS A 603 -8.82 11.09 -18.20
C LYS A 603 -8.96 12.57 -17.82
N ASP A 604 -10.11 12.96 -17.30
CA ASP A 604 -10.31 14.26 -16.65
C ASP A 604 -10.42 14.07 -15.13
N VAL A 605 -9.60 14.80 -14.37
CA VAL A 605 -9.57 14.82 -12.90
C VAL A 605 -10.89 15.37 -12.31
N GLU A 606 -11.66 16.16 -13.07
CA GLU A 606 -12.99 16.64 -12.66
C GLU A 606 -14.03 15.51 -12.52
N GLN A 607 -13.87 14.38 -13.22
CA GLN A 607 -14.80 13.25 -13.10
C GLN A 607 -14.63 12.47 -11.78
N GLU A 608 -13.44 12.46 -11.16
CA GLU A 608 -13.18 11.75 -9.90
C GLU A 608 -13.92 12.37 -8.71
N LYS A 609 -14.05 13.70 -8.65
CA LYS A 609 -14.83 14.41 -7.62
C LYS A 609 -16.36 14.22 -7.77
N GLY A 610 -16.83 13.96 -8.99
CA GLY A 610 -18.25 13.99 -9.33
C GLY A 610 -19.11 12.91 -8.65
N GLN A 611 -18.56 11.73 -8.35
CA GLN A 611 -19.35 10.63 -7.80
C GLN A 611 -19.67 10.80 -6.31
N ALA A 612 -18.68 11.15 -5.48
CA ALA A 612 -18.89 11.37 -4.05
C ALA A 612 -19.82 12.57 -3.82
N GLN A 613 -19.56 13.69 -4.51
CA GLN A 613 -20.41 14.88 -4.49
C GLN A 613 -21.81 14.60 -5.02
N GLY A 614 -21.93 13.77 -6.06
CA GLY A 614 -23.20 13.35 -6.64
C GLY A 614 -24.03 12.50 -5.68
N LEU A 615 -23.40 11.51 -5.02
CA LEU A 615 -24.05 10.67 -4.02
C LEU A 615 -24.51 11.51 -2.81
N TYR A 616 -23.63 12.35 -2.27
CA TYR A 616 -23.93 13.30 -1.19
C TYR A 616 -25.14 14.17 -1.54
N ASN A 617 -25.13 14.83 -2.71
CA ASN A 617 -26.19 15.75 -3.10
C ASN A 617 -27.53 15.01 -3.27
N GLN A 618 -27.50 13.80 -3.81
CA GLN A 618 -28.71 13.00 -4.03
C GLN A 618 -29.30 12.51 -2.71
N THR A 619 -28.48 12.05 -1.76
CA THR A 619 -28.97 11.59 -0.45
C THR A 619 -29.43 12.75 0.43
N LEU A 620 -28.68 13.85 0.46
CA LEU A 620 -29.07 15.05 1.21
C LEU A 620 -30.43 15.58 0.74
N ARG A 621 -30.61 15.80 -0.57
CA ARG A 621 -31.89 16.30 -1.11
C ARG A 621 -33.08 15.40 -0.75
N ARG A 622 -32.85 14.11 -0.55
CA ARG A 622 -33.89 13.15 -0.11
C ARG A 622 -34.21 13.33 1.37
N MET A 623 -33.18 13.46 2.22
CA MET A 623 -33.36 13.75 3.64
C MET A 623 -34.11 15.08 3.83
N GLU A 624 -33.74 16.12 3.05
CA GLU A 624 -34.41 17.41 3.04
C GLU A 624 -35.88 17.29 2.62
N SER A 625 -36.13 16.74 1.43
CA SER A 625 -37.48 16.64 0.85
C SER A 625 -38.44 15.79 1.70
N ARG A 626 -37.95 14.83 2.47
CA ARG A 626 -38.79 13.85 3.18
C ARG A 626 -38.91 14.10 4.67
N PHE A 627 -37.88 14.65 5.32
CA PHE A 627 -37.81 14.72 6.77
C PHE A 627 -37.50 16.10 7.34
N MET A 628 -37.13 17.10 6.52
CA MET A 628 -36.82 18.44 7.03
C MET A 628 -38.05 19.11 7.66
N ARG A 629 -37.86 19.68 8.85
CA ARG A 629 -38.87 20.47 9.56
C ARG A 629 -38.22 21.64 10.26
N GLY A 630 -38.79 22.83 10.11
CA GLY A 630 -38.26 24.05 10.75
C GLY A 630 -36.81 24.34 10.40
N GLY A 631 -36.36 23.97 9.19
CA GLY A 631 -34.97 24.15 8.73
C GLY A 631 -33.96 23.12 9.24
N SER A 632 -34.38 22.15 10.07
CA SER A 632 -33.51 21.10 10.61
C SER A 632 -33.85 19.73 10.02
N ILE A 633 -32.81 18.94 9.74
CA ILE A 633 -32.93 17.55 9.29
C ILE A 633 -32.78 16.65 10.53
N PRO A 634 -33.78 15.83 10.88
CA PRO A 634 -33.75 15.03 12.12
C PRO A 634 -32.75 13.86 12.07
N GLY A 635 -32.39 13.41 10.86
CA GLY A 635 -31.41 12.36 10.62
C GLY A 635 -29.96 12.82 10.73
N ILE A 636 -29.03 11.97 10.31
CA ILE A 636 -27.61 12.32 10.20
C ILE A 636 -26.96 11.74 8.96
N MET A 637 -26.08 12.50 8.33
CA MET A 637 -25.22 12.07 7.24
C MET A 637 -23.76 12.07 7.71
N ILE A 638 -23.13 10.90 7.71
CA ILE A 638 -21.76 10.70 8.17
C ILE A 638 -20.89 10.43 6.95
N GLN A 639 -19.80 11.17 6.81
CA GLN A 639 -18.79 10.99 5.77
C GLN A 639 -17.48 10.57 6.42
N ILE A 640 -16.94 9.42 6.01
CA ILE A 640 -15.66 8.90 6.51
C ILE A 640 -14.69 8.80 5.34
N SER A 641 -13.50 9.37 5.52
CA SER A 641 -12.34 9.09 4.66
C SER A 641 -11.08 9.64 5.30
N SER A 642 -9.94 9.00 5.06
CA SER A 642 -8.65 9.67 5.27
C SER A 642 -8.48 10.77 4.22
N LYS A 643 -8.00 11.96 4.62
CA LYS A 643 -7.72 13.06 3.70
C LYS A 643 -6.57 12.67 2.76
N ALA A 644 -6.84 12.53 1.47
CA ALA A 644 -5.82 12.11 0.51
C ALA A 644 -4.87 13.25 0.11
N THR A 645 -5.43 14.43 -0.19
CA THR A 645 -4.71 15.63 -0.62
C THR A 645 -5.49 16.90 -0.21
N ALA A 646 -4.85 18.07 -0.26
CA ALA A 646 -5.52 19.36 0.02
C ALA A 646 -6.72 19.66 -0.93
N ASP A 647 -6.73 19.06 -2.13
CA ASP A 647 -7.78 19.23 -3.13
C ASP A 647 -8.82 18.09 -3.12
N SER A 648 -8.73 17.17 -2.14
CA SER A 648 -9.66 16.05 -2.03
C SER A 648 -11.08 16.53 -1.69
N TYR A 649 -12.07 15.69 -1.98
CA TYR A 649 -13.48 16.03 -1.75
C TYR A 649 -13.73 16.39 -0.28
N LEU A 650 -13.21 15.59 0.66
CA LEU A 650 -13.39 15.81 2.09
C LEU A 650 -12.68 17.09 2.57
N ALA A 651 -11.48 17.37 2.05
CA ALA A 651 -10.74 18.59 2.38
C ALA A 651 -11.48 19.86 1.90
N GLU A 652 -12.00 19.85 0.67
CA GLU A 652 -12.81 20.93 0.10
C GLU A 652 -14.15 21.09 0.86
N ARG A 653 -14.75 19.99 1.30
CA ARG A 653 -15.98 19.99 2.10
C ARG A 653 -15.79 20.64 3.47
N ILE A 654 -14.72 20.28 4.18
CA ILE A 654 -14.38 20.90 5.46
C ILE A 654 -14.10 22.38 5.26
N LYS A 655 -13.36 22.77 4.23
CA LYS A 655 -13.09 24.19 3.93
C LYS A 655 -14.35 24.98 3.60
N SER A 656 -15.31 24.39 2.90
CA SER A 656 -16.53 25.09 2.45
C SER A 656 -17.64 25.12 3.48
N ARG A 657 -17.75 24.09 4.34
CA ARG A 657 -18.88 23.92 5.27
C ARG A 657 -18.51 23.51 6.69
N GLY A 658 -17.23 23.35 7.01
CA GLY A 658 -16.79 22.92 8.34
C GLY A 658 -17.25 23.84 9.46
N ASP A 659 -17.38 25.15 9.18
CA ASP A 659 -17.83 26.16 10.14
C ASP A 659 -19.37 26.32 10.22
N ALA A 660 -20.13 25.54 9.47
CA ALA A 660 -21.58 25.63 9.49
C ALA A 660 -22.15 25.03 10.80
N ASP A 661 -23.12 25.70 11.41
CA ASP A 661 -23.73 25.32 12.71
C ASP A 661 -24.33 23.89 12.76
N ASN A 662 -24.58 23.31 11.60
CA ASN A 662 -25.21 22.02 11.40
C ASN A 662 -24.23 20.91 11.00
N VAL A 663 -22.93 21.19 10.95
CA VAL A 663 -21.85 20.28 10.57
C VAL A 663 -20.93 20.06 11.78
N LEU A 664 -20.66 18.79 12.12
CA LEU A 664 -19.62 18.44 13.09
C LEU A 664 -18.40 17.88 12.34
N VAL A 665 -17.29 18.61 12.38
CA VAL A 665 -16.01 18.13 11.87
C VAL A 665 -15.22 17.51 13.02
N VAL A 666 -14.80 16.25 12.84
CA VAL A 666 -14.01 15.52 13.84
C VAL A 666 -12.69 15.10 13.21
N GLU A 667 -11.67 15.87 13.54
CA GLU A 667 -10.27 15.60 13.18
C GLU A 667 -9.51 15.26 14.45
N LYS A 668 -9.19 13.98 14.62
CA LYS A 668 -8.42 13.52 15.78
C LYS A 668 -7.25 12.67 15.33
N THR A 669 -6.07 12.97 15.85
CA THR A 669 -4.88 12.15 15.65
C THR A 669 -4.91 10.92 16.55
N GLY A 670 -4.12 9.90 16.22
CA GLY A 670 -4.01 8.70 17.06
C GLY A 670 -3.57 9.01 18.50
N TRP A 671 -2.80 10.07 18.72
CA TRP A 671 -2.33 10.48 20.05
C TRP A 671 -3.33 11.33 20.84
N GLU A 672 -4.24 12.05 20.18
CA GLU A 672 -5.38 12.65 20.88
C GLU A 672 -6.38 11.60 21.36
N VAL A 673 -6.56 10.52 20.58
CA VAL A 673 -7.48 9.43 20.92
C VAL A 673 -6.93 8.53 22.02
N LYS A 674 -5.60 8.32 22.04
CA LYS A 674 -4.92 7.39 22.97
C LYS A 674 -3.69 8.05 23.63
N PRO A 675 -3.86 9.12 24.45
CA PRO A 675 -2.74 9.87 25.00
C PRO A 675 -1.83 9.04 25.92
N TRP A 676 -2.37 8.02 26.59
CA TRP A 676 -1.61 7.10 27.46
C TRP A 676 -0.56 6.23 26.73
N ARG A 677 -0.54 6.23 25.39
CA ARG A 677 0.45 5.49 24.58
C ARG A 677 1.82 6.15 24.55
N TYR A 678 1.91 7.41 24.98
CA TYR A 678 3.09 8.25 24.82
C TYR A 678 3.67 8.64 26.18
N THR A 679 4.98 8.85 26.21
CA THR A 679 5.75 9.28 27.38
C THR A 679 5.37 10.69 27.88
N GLY A 680 4.53 11.41 27.13
CA GLY A 680 4.15 12.80 27.39
C GLY A 680 5.17 13.83 26.87
N GLN A 681 6.34 13.38 26.43
CA GLN A 681 7.30 14.24 25.75
C GLN A 681 6.84 14.53 24.32
N THR A 682 6.97 15.78 23.89
CA THR A 682 6.52 16.22 22.57
C THR A 682 7.53 17.14 21.90
N PHE A 683 7.43 17.26 20.59
CA PHE A 683 8.16 18.24 19.79
C PHE A 683 7.21 19.07 18.95
N TRP A 684 7.66 20.28 18.60
CA TRP A 684 6.91 21.19 17.75
C TRP A 684 7.12 20.83 16.28
N LEU A 685 6.02 20.69 15.56
CA LEU A 685 6.01 20.48 14.12
C LEU A 685 5.29 21.65 13.46
N TYR A 686 5.93 22.27 12.47
CA TYR A 686 5.28 23.17 11.53
C TYR A 686 4.68 22.35 10.39
N THR A 687 3.38 22.50 10.16
CA THR A 687 2.61 21.68 9.20
C THR A 687 2.73 22.16 7.75
N GLY A 688 3.45 23.26 7.50
CA GLY A 688 3.62 23.86 6.18
C GLY A 688 2.53 24.87 5.80
N ASP A 689 2.83 25.72 4.82
CA ASP A 689 1.89 26.62 4.14
C ASP A 689 2.14 26.67 2.61
N THR A 690 1.48 27.57 1.90
CA THR A 690 1.65 27.73 0.43
C THR A 690 3.05 28.17 0.00
N THR A 691 3.84 28.69 0.93
CA THR A 691 5.16 29.31 0.71
C THR A 691 6.31 28.57 1.40
N ASN A 692 6.05 27.84 2.48
CA ASN A 692 7.03 27.23 3.37
C ASN A 692 6.72 25.75 3.59
N ASP A 693 7.73 24.90 3.38
CA ASP A 693 7.61 23.46 3.63
C ASP A 693 7.45 23.13 5.13
N PRO A 694 6.73 22.03 5.44
CA PRO A 694 6.66 21.53 6.80
C PRO A 694 8.03 21.16 7.33
N ARG A 695 8.24 21.38 8.63
CA ARG A 695 9.51 21.05 9.30
C ARG A 695 9.32 20.90 10.80
N ILE A 696 10.23 20.16 11.43
CA ILE A 696 10.35 20.10 12.88
C ILE A 696 10.94 21.42 13.37
N LEU A 697 10.32 22.00 14.40
CA LEU A 697 10.74 23.26 15.00
C LEU A 697 11.47 23.02 16.32
N THR A 698 12.48 23.84 16.58
CA THR A 698 13.02 24.03 17.92
C THR A 698 12.09 24.90 18.77
N ASN A 699 12.25 24.84 20.09
CA ASN A 699 11.45 25.66 21.01
C ASN A 699 11.64 27.17 20.78
N GLU A 700 12.83 27.60 20.38
CA GLU A 700 13.15 28.99 20.04
C GLU A 700 12.44 29.42 18.75
N GLU A 701 12.53 28.61 17.68
CA GLU A 701 11.85 28.87 16.42
C GLU A 701 10.33 28.96 16.60
N HIS A 702 9.72 28.01 17.31
CA HIS A 702 8.29 28.05 17.59
C HIS A 702 7.88 29.30 18.40
N SER A 703 8.72 29.73 19.35
CA SER A 703 8.45 30.93 20.15
C SER A 703 8.50 32.22 19.33
N GLN A 704 9.33 32.25 18.28
CA GLN A 704 9.52 33.38 17.37
C GLN A 704 8.52 33.41 16.21
N MET A 705 7.73 32.36 16.00
CA MET A 705 6.72 32.32 14.93
C MET A 705 5.54 33.25 15.21
N SER A 706 5.17 34.03 14.20
CA SER A 706 4.01 34.94 14.21
C SER A 706 2.68 34.20 14.09
N ASP A 707 2.62 33.12 13.29
CA ASP A 707 1.44 32.28 13.13
C ASP A 707 1.65 30.88 13.72
N LYS A 708 1.06 30.66 14.91
CA LYS A 708 1.13 29.37 15.63
C LYS A 708 0.02 28.40 15.22
N THR A 709 -0.96 28.83 14.41
CA THR A 709 -2.09 27.98 13.99
C THR A 709 -1.67 26.84 13.06
N LYS A 710 -0.48 26.95 12.46
CA LYS A 710 0.16 25.95 11.60
C LYS A 710 1.20 25.11 12.33
N THR A 711 1.13 25.08 13.66
CA THR A 711 2.04 24.30 14.48
C THR A 711 1.27 23.31 15.33
N MET A 712 1.87 22.16 15.59
CA MET A 712 1.28 21.12 16.43
C MET A 712 2.33 20.45 17.30
N GLN A 713 1.90 19.99 18.47
CA GLN A 713 2.72 19.12 19.31
C GLN A 713 2.52 17.67 18.88
N VAL A 714 3.64 17.03 18.57
CA VAL A 714 3.69 15.62 18.19
C VAL A 714 4.47 14.87 19.26
N PRO A 715 4.02 13.68 19.71
CA PRO A 715 4.78 12.87 20.64
C PRO A 715 6.19 12.54 20.13
N GLU A 716 7.17 12.58 21.04
CA GLU A 716 8.60 12.38 20.75
C GLU A 716 8.87 11.05 20.01
N GLU A 717 8.06 10.03 20.28
CA GLU A 717 8.13 8.70 19.67
C GLU A 717 7.94 8.72 18.14
N HIS A 718 7.26 9.74 17.59
CA HIS A 718 7.06 9.89 16.15
C HIS A 718 8.14 10.72 15.46
N ARG A 719 9.12 11.27 16.20
CA ARG A 719 10.11 12.19 15.65
C ARG A 719 10.84 11.62 14.43
N MET A 720 11.29 10.36 14.51
CA MET A 720 12.00 9.71 13.39
C MET A 720 11.13 9.61 12.14
N ALA A 721 9.84 9.29 12.27
CA ALA A 721 8.92 9.23 11.13
C ALA A 721 8.78 10.60 10.43
N PHE A 722 8.70 11.69 11.20
CA PHE A 722 8.66 13.05 10.66
C PHE A 722 10.02 13.52 10.12
N GLN A 723 11.14 12.91 10.51
CA GLN A 723 12.46 13.18 9.95
C GLN A 723 12.70 12.44 8.62
N GLU A 724 12.20 11.21 8.49
CA GLU A 724 12.39 10.37 7.30
C GLU A 724 11.45 10.75 6.15
N ASP A 725 10.17 10.95 6.44
CA ASP A 725 9.15 11.33 5.44
C ASP A 725 8.10 12.24 6.08
N ILE A 726 8.42 13.53 6.16
CA ILE A 726 7.56 14.53 6.79
C ILE A 726 6.18 14.65 6.13
N HIS A 727 6.09 14.49 4.82
CA HIS A 727 4.82 14.61 4.09
C HIS A 727 3.96 13.35 4.23
N GLY A 728 4.58 12.16 4.19
CA GLY A 728 3.92 10.91 4.53
C GLY A 728 3.42 10.91 5.97
N ALA A 729 4.28 11.29 6.93
CA ALA A 729 3.93 11.37 8.35
C ALA A 729 2.84 12.42 8.65
N LEU A 730 2.85 13.58 7.98
CA LEU A 730 1.79 14.58 8.11
C LEU A 730 0.42 14.01 7.72
N ARG A 731 0.35 13.32 6.58
CA ARG A 731 -0.89 12.71 6.09
C ARG A 731 -1.31 11.53 6.96
N ASP A 732 -0.38 10.63 7.26
CA ASP A 732 -0.69 9.31 7.78
C ASP A 732 -0.75 9.29 9.33
N LEU A 733 0.00 10.17 10.02
CA LEU A 733 0.07 10.21 11.48
C LEU A 733 -0.62 11.45 12.07
N ALA A 734 -0.39 12.64 11.47
CA ALA A 734 -0.97 13.90 11.94
C ALA A 734 -2.33 14.23 11.31
N ASN A 735 -2.81 13.44 10.35
CA ASN A 735 -4.05 13.69 9.61
C ASN A 735 -4.10 15.11 8.97
N VAL A 736 -2.95 15.61 8.54
CA VAL A 736 -2.82 16.88 7.82
C VAL A 736 -2.78 16.58 6.33
N ALA A 737 -3.74 17.12 5.58
CA ALA A 737 -3.75 17.03 4.13
C ALA A 737 -2.49 17.72 3.57
N THR A 738 -1.62 16.94 2.95
CA THR A 738 -0.48 17.49 2.22
C THR A 738 -0.93 17.94 0.84
N SER A 739 -0.34 19.02 0.34
CA SER A 739 -0.50 19.41 -1.07
C SER A 739 -0.08 18.22 -1.93
N SER A 740 -0.93 17.83 -2.89
CA SER A 740 -0.79 16.72 -3.84
C SER A 740 0.52 16.69 -4.63
N GLU A 741 1.35 17.70 -4.47
CA GLU A 741 2.48 18.00 -5.32
C GLU A 741 3.71 17.44 -4.62
N SER A 742 4.35 16.43 -5.21
CA SER A 742 5.78 16.19 -4.93
C SER A 742 6.53 17.13 -5.87
N PRO A 743 6.82 18.39 -5.48
CA PRO A 743 7.58 19.28 -6.33
C PRO A 743 8.92 18.62 -6.64
N LEU A 744 9.33 18.64 -7.92
CA LEU A 744 10.64 18.13 -8.29
C LEU A 744 11.74 18.90 -7.54
N ILE A 745 11.51 20.20 -7.34
CA ILE A 745 12.40 21.14 -6.65
C ILE A 745 11.68 21.59 -5.36
N PRO A 746 11.94 20.94 -4.21
CA PRO A 746 11.26 21.29 -2.95
C PRO A 746 11.49 22.74 -2.54
N ARG A 747 12.77 23.17 -2.56
CA ARG A 747 13.17 24.56 -2.32
C ARG A 747 13.10 25.41 -3.59
N ARG A 748 11.92 25.97 -3.88
CA ARG A 748 11.69 26.83 -5.06
C ARG A 748 12.57 28.08 -5.09
N ASP A 749 12.92 28.61 -3.92
CA ASP A 749 13.84 29.74 -3.78
C ASP A 749 15.22 29.48 -4.44
N ARG A 750 15.68 28.22 -4.47
CA ARG A 750 16.92 27.82 -5.14
C ARG A 750 16.91 28.06 -6.65
N ILE A 751 15.74 28.04 -7.28
CA ILE A 751 15.58 28.36 -8.70
C ILE A 751 15.98 29.83 -8.91
N PHE A 752 15.42 30.73 -8.09
CA PHE A 752 15.70 32.16 -8.18
C PHE A 752 17.14 32.50 -7.79
N GLU A 753 17.74 31.77 -6.84
CA GLU A 753 19.15 31.95 -6.47
C GLU A 753 20.14 31.57 -7.60
N CYS A 754 19.71 30.78 -8.59
CA CYS A 754 20.51 30.45 -9.79
C CYS A 754 20.45 31.55 -10.87
N VAL A 755 19.60 32.56 -10.70
CA VAL A 755 19.52 33.71 -11.60
C VAL A 755 20.67 34.67 -11.30
N ASP A 756 21.51 34.89 -12.30
CA ASP A 756 22.56 35.90 -12.24
C ASP A 756 21.99 37.26 -12.68
N PRO A 757 21.84 38.23 -11.76
CA PRO A 757 21.22 39.52 -12.06
C PRO A 757 22.08 40.40 -12.97
N SER A 758 23.37 40.08 -13.15
CA SER A 758 24.26 40.82 -14.06
C SER A 758 24.04 40.46 -15.54
N ARG A 759 23.33 39.35 -15.80
CA ARG A 759 23.14 38.81 -17.14
C ARG A 759 21.78 39.21 -17.71
N LYS A 760 21.79 39.64 -18.96
CA LYS A 760 20.57 39.95 -19.71
C LYS A 760 20.16 38.79 -20.61
N HIS A 761 18.90 38.81 -21.02
CA HIS A 761 18.40 37.91 -22.06
C HIS A 761 19.19 38.13 -23.37
N PRO A 762 19.70 37.07 -24.04
CA PRO A 762 20.58 37.19 -25.22
C PRO A 762 19.85 37.55 -26.51
N PHE A 763 18.53 37.71 -26.45
CA PHE A 763 17.68 38.12 -27.57
C PHE A 763 16.83 39.32 -27.21
N THR A 764 16.49 40.11 -28.22
CA THR A 764 15.55 41.25 -28.11
C THR A 764 14.09 40.82 -27.90
N LYS A 765 13.76 39.56 -28.18
CA LYS A 765 12.43 38.96 -27.98
C LYS A 765 12.52 37.80 -26.98
N MET A 766 11.42 37.57 -26.24
CA MET A 766 11.27 36.41 -25.34
C MET A 766 10.70 35.19 -26.09
N GLU A 767 9.85 35.40 -27.09
CA GLU A 767 9.21 34.34 -27.87
C GLU A 767 9.36 34.59 -29.37
N PHE A 768 9.53 33.50 -30.13
CA PHE A 768 9.69 33.52 -31.59
C PHE A 768 8.50 32.82 -32.25
N HIS A 769 7.72 33.54 -33.05
CA HIS A 769 6.55 32.96 -33.69
C HIS A 769 6.87 32.52 -35.11
N VAL A 770 7.16 31.24 -35.31
CA VAL A 770 7.64 30.72 -36.61
C VAL A 770 6.58 29.85 -37.28
N GLY A 771 6.22 30.20 -38.52
CA GLY A 771 5.33 29.42 -39.39
C GLY A 771 6.06 28.69 -40.51
N LEU A 772 5.35 27.86 -41.29
CA LEU A 772 5.93 27.15 -42.45
C LEU A 772 6.27 28.09 -43.62
N GLU A 773 5.46 29.14 -43.82
CA GLU A 773 5.62 30.14 -44.88
C GLU A 773 6.41 31.37 -44.42
N ASP A 774 6.78 31.41 -43.15
CA ASP A 774 7.53 32.52 -42.58
C ASP A 774 9.01 32.40 -42.93
N GLU A 775 9.64 33.53 -43.25
CA GLU A 775 11.07 33.64 -43.54
C GLU A 775 11.87 34.21 -42.37
N GLU A 776 11.23 34.57 -41.25
CA GLU A 776 11.89 35.15 -40.06
C GLU A 776 13.06 34.27 -39.58
N SER A 777 14.24 34.89 -39.41
CA SER A 777 15.45 34.26 -38.90
C SER A 777 15.62 34.57 -37.41
N ILE A 778 15.87 33.54 -36.60
CA ILE A 778 16.11 33.67 -35.15
C ILE A 778 17.37 34.51 -34.89
N GLU A 779 18.36 34.38 -35.78
CA GLU A 779 19.65 35.08 -35.71
C GLU A 779 19.50 36.60 -35.69
N ASP A 780 18.52 37.16 -36.40
CA ASP A 780 18.33 38.61 -36.53
C ASP A 780 18.01 39.30 -35.19
N TYR A 781 17.56 38.53 -34.20
CA TYR A 781 17.19 39.03 -32.87
C TYR A 781 18.26 38.79 -31.81
N LEU A 782 19.36 38.14 -32.18
CA LEU A 782 20.47 37.81 -31.30
C LEU A 782 21.28 39.08 -30.97
N LEU A 783 21.43 39.38 -29.67
CA LEU A 783 22.25 40.50 -29.21
C LEU A 783 23.72 40.10 -29.23
N LEU A 784 24.35 40.17 -30.40
CA LEU A 784 25.74 39.74 -30.62
C LEU A 784 26.70 40.36 -29.60
N ASP A 785 26.56 41.65 -29.30
CA ASP A 785 27.39 42.37 -28.33
C ASP A 785 27.22 41.87 -26.89
N GLU A 786 26.17 41.15 -26.53
CA GLU A 786 25.99 40.61 -25.18
C GLU A 786 26.66 39.24 -25.01
N ILE A 787 26.88 38.48 -26.10
CA ILE A 787 27.35 37.09 -26.04
C ILE A 787 28.66 36.82 -26.80
N LEU A 788 29.06 37.68 -27.73
CA LEU A 788 30.25 37.54 -28.55
C LEU A 788 31.26 38.66 -28.30
N THR A 789 32.53 38.35 -28.52
CA THR A 789 33.62 39.32 -28.58
C THR A 789 34.46 39.04 -29.83
N ILE A 790 35.23 40.03 -30.27
CA ILE A 790 36.13 39.90 -31.41
C ILE A 790 37.55 39.76 -30.87
N SER A 791 38.22 38.67 -31.22
CA SER A 791 39.64 38.47 -30.96
C SER A 791 40.30 37.83 -32.19
N GLN A 792 41.46 38.35 -32.58
CA GLN A 792 42.17 37.94 -33.81
C GLN A 792 41.27 37.96 -35.07
N SER A 793 40.43 38.99 -35.19
CA SER A 793 39.48 39.16 -36.31
C SER A 793 38.46 38.03 -36.47
N ARG A 794 38.19 37.28 -35.40
CA ARG A 794 37.16 36.23 -35.34
C ARG A 794 36.17 36.53 -34.23
N PHE A 795 34.89 36.27 -34.50
CA PHE A 795 33.89 36.20 -33.46
C PHE A 795 34.16 34.98 -32.58
N MET A 796 34.04 35.18 -31.27
CA MET A 796 34.14 34.12 -30.28
C MET A 796 33.24 34.40 -29.07
N PRO A 797 32.79 33.36 -28.35
CA PRO A 797 31.97 33.55 -27.16
C PRO A 797 32.69 34.38 -26.09
N LYS A 798 32.00 35.35 -25.47
CA LYS A 798 32.57 36.19 -24.40
C LYS A 798 33.04 35.38 -23.20
N VAL A 799 32.25 34.40 -22.80
CA VAL A 799 32.53 33.56 -21.64
C VAL A 799 33.18 32.28 -22.13
N ARG A 800 34.38 31.96 -21.63
CA ARG A 800 35.08 30.68 -21.88
C ARG A 800 35.07 30.25 -23.37
N PRO A 801 35.65 31.02 -24.29
CA PRO A 801 35.50 30.82 -25.75
C PRO A 801 35.88 29.43 -26.28
N THR A 802 36.75 28.70 -25.58
CA THR A 802 37.30 27.41 -26.02
C THR A 802 36.59 26.18 -25.46
N VAL A 803 35.72 26.34 -24.45
CA VAL A 803 35.09 25.21 -23.74
C VAL A 803 33.94 24.60 -24.56
N PRO A 804 33.77 23.27 -24.64
CA PRO A 804 32.69 22.66 -25.40
C PRO A 804 31.29 23.08 -24.94
N ARG A 805 30.38 23.33 -25.90
CA ARG A 805 28.95 23.63 -25.68
C ARG A 805 28.08 22.45 -26.04
N TYR A 806 27.00 22.29 -25.29
CA TYR A 806 25.96 21.30 -25.52
C TYR A 806 24.65 22.00 -25.85
N ILE A 807 23.95 21.48 -26.85
CA ILE A 807 22.64 21.96 -27.26
C ILE A 807 21.61 20.85 -27.03
N HIS A 808 20.46 21.21 -26.49
CA HIS A 808 19.29 20.32 -26.43
C HIS A 808 18.04 21.04 -26.94
N MET A 809 17.22 20.33 -27.71
CA MET A 809 15.97 20.81 -28.28
C MET A 809 14.80 19.90 -27.92
N ASP A 810 13.76 20.49 -27.32
CA ASP A 810 12.46 19.86 -27.14
C ASP A 810 11.53 20.25 -28.30
N LEU A 811 11.16 19.29 -29.14
CA LEU A 811 10.57 19.56 -30.46
C LEU A 811 9.03 19.57 -30.43
N GLY A 812 8.44 20.76 -30.58
CA GLY A 812 7.02 20.97 -30.86
C GLY A 812 6.72 21.18 -32.36
N ILE A 813 5.48 20.93 -32.81
CA ILE A 813 5.08 21.08 -34.23
C ILE A 813 3.80 21.89 -34.38
N SER A 814 2.74 21.54 -33.65
CA SER A 814 1.42 22.15 -33.74
C SER A 814 0.78 22.21 -32.35
N GLY A 815 0.46 23.41 -31.88
CA GLY A 815 -0.21 23.63 -30.58
C GLY A 815 0.73 23.73 -29.37
N ASP A 816 1.92 23.13 -29.42
CA ASP A 816 2.98 23.24 -28.40
C ASP A 816 4.20 23.97 -28.97
N ALA A 817 5.01 24.59 -28.09
CA ALA A 817 6.21 25.33 -28.46
C ALA A 817 7.43 24.38 -28.56
N LEU A 818 8.47 24.82 -29.26
CA LEU A 818 9.77 24.18 -29.29
C LEU A 818 10.70 24.92 -28.33
N GLY A 819 11.27 24.18 -27.38
CA GLY A 819 12.28 24.68 -26.46
C GLY A 819 13.69 24.42 -26.97
N PHE A 820 14.57 25.41 -26.90
CA PHE A 820 15.96 25.28 -27.30
C PHE A 820 16.87 25.83 -26.19
N ALA A 821 17.92 25.12 -25.83
CA ALA A 821 18.92 25.60 -24.88
C ALA A 821 20.34 25.24 -25.31
N MET A 822 21.29 26.11 -24.96
CA MET A 822 22.73 25.88 -25.08
C MET A 822 23.44 26.23 -23.78
N GLY A 823 24.42 25.43 -23.38
CA GLY A 823 25.23 25.71 -22.19
C GLY A 823 26.55 24.94 -22.17
N HIS A 824 27.40 25.27 -21.19
CA HIS A 824 28.72 24.69 -21.02
C HIS A 824 29.13 24.57 -19.54
N VAL A 825 30.19 23.80 -19.28
CA VAL A 825 30.77 23.67 -17.93
C VAL A 825 31.67 24.88 -17.61
N SER A 826 31.29 25.65 -16.59
CA SER A 826 31.95 26.88 -16.16
C SER A 826 32.99 26.71 -15.05
N LYS A 827 33.07 25.56 -14.39
CA LYS A 827 34.18 25.09 -13.54
C LYS A 827 33.81 23.73 -12.96
N PHE A 828 34.77 23.07 -12.31
CA PHE A 828 34.52 21.89 -11.49
C PHE A 828 34.88 22.20 -10.03
N ASP A 829 34.03 21.77 -9.10
CA ASP A 829 34.30 21.78 -7.67
C ASP A 829 34.51 20.33 -7.18
N ILE A 830 35.44 20.12 -6.24
CA ILE A 830 35.67 18.82 -5.59
C ILE A 830 34.85 18.79 -4.31
N ILE A 831 33.88 17.88 -4.24
CA ILE A 831 33.04 17.67 -3.08
C ILE A 831 33.44 16.35 -2.42
N LYS A 832 33.69 16.38 -1.11
CA LYS A 832 33.86 15.17 -0.30
C LYS A 832 32.46 14.62 0.04
N LYS A 833 32.11 13.46 -0.51
CA LYS A 833 30.89 12.73 -0.13
C LYS A 833 31.27 11.54 0.75
N ILE A 834 30.44 11.28 1.77
CA ILE A 834 30.55 10.09 2.62
C ILE A 834 29.59 9.07 2.05
N ASP A 835 30.08 7.87 1.76
CA ASP A 835 29.21 6.74 1.46
C ASP A 835 28.52 6.31 2.76
N HIS A 836 27.22 6.61 2.90
CA HIS A 836 26.44 6.30 4.09
C HIS A 836 26.33 4.79 4.38
N ALA A 837 26.61 3.91 3.41
CA ALA A 837 26.60 2.47 3.61
C ALA A 837 27.93 1.92 4.14
N THR A 838 29.05 2.59 3.87
CA THR A 838 30.40 2.11 4.20
C THR A 838 31.20 3.04 5.11
N GLY A 839 30.73 4.27 5.34
CA GLY A 839 31.41 5.32 6.10
C GLY A 839 32.64 5.90 5.42
N HIS A 840 32.97 5.47 4.19
CA HIS A 840 34.15 5.94 3.46
C HIS A 840 33.91 7.32 2.84
N GLU A 841 34.83 8.25 3.09
CA GLU A 841 34.93 9.53 2.38
C GLU A 841 35.57 9.33 1.01
N PHE A 842 34.92 9.86 -0.03
CA PHE A 842 35.47 9.91 -1.38
C PHE A 842 35.21 11.27 -2.03
N GLU A 843 36.14 11.69 -2.87
CA GLU A 843 36.10 12.98 -3.56
C GLU A 843 35.44 12.82 -4.94
N ILE A 844 34.40 13.62 -5.19
CA ILE A 844 33.72 13.69 -6.49
C ILE A 844 33.91 15.08 -7.08
N LYS A 845 34.42 15.16 -8.31
CA LYS A 845 34.41 16.40 -9.12
C LYS A 845 33.01 16.62 -9.69
N THR A 846 32.40 17.77 -9.42
CA THR A 846 31.06 18.14 -9.90
C THR A 846 31.11 19.45 -10.70
N PRO A 847 30.40 19.56 -11.84
CA PRO A 847 30.46 20.74 -12.69
C PRO A 847 29.53 21.86 -12.21
N HIS A 848 29.98 23.11 -12.36
CA HIS A 848 29.12 24.28 -12.46
C HIS A 848 28.75 24.50 -13.93
N ILE A 849 27.48 24.82 -14.18
CA ILE A 849 26.89 24.85 -15.51
C ILE A 849 26.44 26.28 -15.80
N TYR A 850 26.91 26.81 -16.91
CA TYR A 850 26.53 28.13 -17.42
C TYR A 850 25.65 27.94 -18.65
N ILE A 851 24.40 28.40 -18.56
CA ILE A 851 23.46 28.34 -19.68
C ILE A 851 23.68 29.57 -20.56
N ASP A 852 24.27 29.40 -21.74
CA ASP A 852 24.55 30.50 -22.67
C ASP A 852 23.26 31.14 -23.20
N MET A 853 22.26 30.33 -23.56
CA MET A 853 20.97 30.80 -24.08
C MET A 853 19.87 29.76 -23.94
N VAL A 854 18.64 30.25 -23.81
CA VAL A 854 17.37 29.50 -23.78
C VAL A 854 16.36 30.24 -24.65
N LEU A 855 15.61 29.51 -25.47
CA LEU A 855 14.75 29.99 -26.54
C LEU A 855 13.40 29.27 -26.55
N ARG A 856 12.32 30.03 -26.73
CA ARG A 856 10.95 29.51 -26.93
C ARG A 856 10.46 29.84 -28.34
N ILE A 857 10.21 28.82 -29.15
CA ILE A 857 9.70 28.98 -30.53
C ILE A 857 8.25 28.48 -30.57
N VAL A 858 7.30 29.37 -30.81
CA VAL A 858 5.87 29.12 -30.77
C VAL A 858 5.33 29.04 -32.22
N PRO A 859 4.42 28.10 -32.56
CA PRO A 859 3.82 28.09 -33.88
C PRO A 859 2.94 29.32 -34.10
N ILE A 860 2.98 29.91 -35.31
CA ILE A 860 1.96 30.88 -35.71
C ILE A 860 0.58 30.21 -35.68
N LYS A 861 -0.44 30.92 -35.18
CA LYS A 861 -1.80 30.38 -35.02
C LYS A 861 -2.31 29.78 -36.34
N GLY A 862 -2.60 28.47 -36.34
CA GLY A 862 -3.06 27.74 -37.52
C GLY A 862 -1.96 27.18 -38.42
N SER A 863 -0.69 27.44 -38.13
CA SER A 863 0.49 26.89 -38.83
C SER A 863 1.21 25.84 -37.97
N LYS A 864 2.18 25.16 -38.59
CA LYS A 864 3.19 24.34 -37.90
C LYS A 864 4.52 25.09 -37.76
N ILE A 865 5.35 24.70 -36.80
CA ILE A 865 6.71 25.22 -36.64
C ILE A 865 7.60 24.72 -37.78
N ARG A 866 8.35 25.64 -38.40
CA ARG A 866 9.41 25.31 -39.36
C ARG A 866 10.68 24.91 -38.62
N LEU A 867 10.90 23.60 -38.45
CA LEU A 867 12.07 23.06 -37.73
C LEU A 867 13.42 23.46 -38.35
N SER A 868 13.47 23.82 -39.64
CA SER A 868 14.72 24.30 -40.26
C SER A 868 15.23 25.60 -39.64
N ALA A 869 14.35 26.48 -39.13
CA ALA A 869 14.78 27.72 -38.50
C ALA A 869 15.70 27.49 -37.28
N ALA A 870 15.41 26.45 -36.47
CA ALA A 870 16.27 26.07 -35.36
C ALA A 870 17.61 25.46 -35.84
N ARG A 871 17.60 24.70 -36.95
CA ARG A 871 18.83 24.14 -37.55
C ARG A 871 19.71 25.24 -38.15
N ASP A 872 19.11 26.18 -38.87
CA ASP A 872 19.79 27.32 -39.47
C ASP A 872 20.46 28.17 -38.37
N PHE A 873 19.78 28.34 -37.24
CA PHE A 873 20.35 29.00 -36.07
C PHE A 873 21.56 28.26 -35.47
N ILE A 874 21.53 26.92 -35.39
CA ILE A 874 22.70 26.13 -34.95
C ILE A 874 23.89 26.32 -35.90
N PHE A 875 23.64 26.38 -37.21
CA PHE A 875 24.69 26.66 -38.20
C PHE A 875 25.27 28.07 -38.02
N ALA A 876 24.43 29.07 -37.77
CA ALA A 876 24.86 30.43 -37.45
C ALA A 876 25.74 30.47 -36.19
N LEU A 877 25.34 29.79 -35.10
CA LEU A 877 26.16 29.70 -33.88
C LEU A 877 27.55 29.10 -34.13
N ARG A 878 27.66 28.04 -34.96
CA ARG A 878 28.96 27.49 -35.35
C ARG A 878 29.81 28.50 -36.13
N SER A 879 29.18 29.30 -37.00
CA SER A 879 29.87 30.35 -37.78
C SER A 879 30.38 31.50 -36.89
N TYR A 880 29.70 31.77 -35.77
CA TYR A 880 30.13 32.72 -34.73
C TYR A 880 31.23 32.19 -33.81
N GLY A 881 31.76 31.00 -34.08
CA GLY A 881 32.89 30.43 -33.35
C GLY A 881 32.51 29.72 -32.05
N PHE A 882 31.24 29.37 -31.83
CA PHE A 882 30.87 28.52 -30.69
C PHE A 882 31.37 27.07 -30.90
N PRO A 883 32.18 26.52 -29.97
CA PRO A 883 32.64 25.13 -30.05
C PRO A 883 31.53 24.18 -29.60
N ILE A 884 30.62 23.84 -30.51
CA ILE A 884 29.49 22.94 -30.23
C ILE A 884 29.99 21.49 -30.27
N ALA A 885 30.01 20.83 -29.12
CA ALA A 885 30.46 19.45 -28.98
C ALA A 885 29.37 18.45 -29.38
N LYS A 886 28.13 18.67 -28.90
CA LYS A 886 27.01 17.76 -29.17
C LYS A 886 25.68 18.50 -29.20
N VAL A 887 24.80 18.06 -30.11
CA VAL A 887 23.40 18.49 -30.21
C VAL A 887 22.48 17.31 -29.91
N SER A 888 21.45 17.51 -29.11
CA SER A 888 20.51 16.45 -28.78
C SER A 888 19.05 16.90 -28.88
N CYS A 889 18.15 15.95 -29.06
CA CYS A 889 16.71 16.20 -29.10
C CYS A 889 15.95 15.13 -28.31
N ASP A 890 14.74 15.44 -27.86
CA ASP A 890 13.83 14.43 -27.34
C ASP A 890 13.35 13.48 -28.46
N THR A 891 12.75 12.37 -28.07
CA THR A 891 12.36 11.23 -28.90
C THR A 891 11.34 11.59 -29.99
N PHE A 892 10.49 12.57 -29.75
CA PHE A 892 9.42 12.93 -30.68
C PHE A 892 9.96 13.78 -31.85
N GLN A 893 9.76 13.31 -33.08
CA GLN A 893 10.11 14.01 -34.33
C GLN A 893 11.57 14.47 -34.51
N SER A 894 12.52 13.91 -33.77
CA SER A 894 13.93 14.32 -33.82
C SER A 894 14.76 13.72 -34.94
N VAL A 895 14.30 12.62 -35.56
CA VAL A 895 15.11 11.82 -36.48
C VAL A 895 15.66 12.63 -37.65
N ASP A 896 14.81 13.39 -38.37
CA ASP A 896 15.25 14.19 -39.52
C ASP A 896 16.23 15.30 -39.12
N THR A 897 15.90 16.05 -38.07
CA THR A 897 16.75 17.15 -37.58
C THR A 897 18.13 16.67 -37.17
N LEU A 898 18.23 15.57 -36.40
CA LEU A 898 19.50 15.00 -36.00
C LEU A 898 20.30 14.44 -37.19
N GLN A 899 19.63 13.81 -38.18
CA GLN A 899 20.32 13.33 -39.38
C GLN A 899 20.93 14.48 -40.22
N GLN A 900 20.21 15.59 -40.37
CA GLN A 900 20.71 16.76 -41.08
C GLN A 900 21.90 17.40 -40.37
N LEU A 901 21.85 17.52 -39.04
CA LEU A 901 22.95 18.03 -38.23
C LEU A 901 24.17 17.10 -38.25
N ALA A 902 23.97 15.78 -38.14
CA ALA A 902 25.04 14.80 -38.26
C ALA A 902 25.74 14.88 -39.63
N ARG A 903 24.97 15.04 -40.71
CA ARG A 903 25.51 15.25 -42.06
C ARG A 903 26.30 16.55 -42.19
N ALA A 904 25.96 17.58 -41.43
CA ALA A 904 26.72 18.83 -41.33
C ALA A 904 27.94 18.72 -40.36
N GLY A 905 28.22 17.53 -39.83
CA GLY A 905 29.40 17.25 -39.01
C GLY A 905 29.26 17.62 -37.53
N PHE A 906 28.05 17.68 -36.99
CA PHE A 906 27.80 17.77 -35.55
C PHE A 906 27.69 16.36 -34.93
N GLU A 907 28.15 16.19 -33.69
CA GLU A 907 27.79 15.00 -32.92
C GLU A 907 26.35 15.11 -32.43
N THR A 908 25.53 14.08 -32.65
CA THR A 908 24.08 14.14 -32.39
C THR A 908 23.56 12.96 -31.56
N GLU A 909 22.61 13.19 -30.66
CA GLU A 909 22.04 12.15 -29.79
C GLU A 909 20.52 12.33 -29.54
N VAL A 910 19.79 11.21 -29.44
CA VAL A 910 18.40 11.22 -28.93
C VAL A 910 18.42 11.05 -27.40
N LEU A 911 17.93 12.05 -26.67
CA LEU A 911 17.90 12.07 -25.21
C LEU A 911 16.46 12.29 -24.73
N SER A 912 15.87 11.26 -24.11
CA SER A 912 14.54 11.37 -23.50
C SER A 912 14.62 11.89 -22.07
N LEU A 913 13.78 12.89 -21.76
CA LEU A 913 13.68 13.52 -20.45
C LEU A 913 12.48 13.04 -19.62
N ASP A 914 11.56 12.30 -20.23
CA ASP A 914 10.31 11.84 -19.61
C ASP A 914 10.48 10.61 -18.69
N ILE A 915 11.47 9.74 -18.97
CA ILE A 915 11.58 8.44 -18.31
C ILE A 915 13.04 8.12 -17.95
N ALA A 916 13.26 7.68 -16.71
CA ALA A 916 14.57 7.20 -16.26
C ALA A 916 15.10 6.01 -17.10
N LYS A 917 16.37 6.08 -17.51
CA LYS A 917 17.13 4.97 -18.12
C LYS A 917 17.84 4.17 -17.02
N GLU A 918 17.85 2.83 -17.12
CA GLU A 918 18.33 1.91 -16.06
C GLU A 918 19.79 2.12 -15.62
N LYS A 919 20.66 2.67 -16.48
CA LYS A 919 22.10 2.82 -16.21
C LYS A 919 22.56 4.25 -15.85
N SER A 920 21.79 5.28 -16.21
CA SER A 920 22.26 6.68 -16.17
C SER A 920 21.40 7.60 -15.29
N GLY A 921 20.41 7.08 -14.59
CA GLY A 921 19.47 7.88 -13.80
C GLY A 921 18.49 8.68 -14.65
N HIS A 922 17.64 9.49 -13.99
CA HIS A 922 16.68 10.38 -14.65
C HIS A 922 17.36 11.74 -14.96
N PRO A 923 17.28 12.29 -16.18
CA PRO A 923 17.93 13.57 -16.52
C PRO A 923 17.54 14.73 -15.59
N TYR A 924 16.25 14.86 -15.26
CA TYR A 924 15.77 15.82 -14.26
C TYR A 924 16.33 15.65 -12.85
N ALA A 925 16.91 14.50 -12.49
CA ALA A 925 17.61 14.35 -11.22
C ALA A 925 18.87 15.23 -11.17
N PHE A 926 19.61 15.28 -12.29
CA PHE A 926 20.79 16.15 -12.44
C PHE A 926 20.40 17.63 -12.47
N PHE A 927 19.29 17.95 -13.14
CA PHE A 927 18.74 19.31 -13.16
C PHE A 927 18.38 19.78 -11.74
N ARG A 928 17.68 18.94 -10.98
CA ARG A 928 17.36 19.20 -9.57
C ARG A 928 18.62 19.36 -8.72
N GLU A 929 19.59 18.45 -8.83
CA GLU A 929 20.83 18.51 -8.05
C GLU A 929 21.62 19.80 -8.34
N ALA A 930 21.73 20.20 -9.62
CA ALA A 930 22.39 21.44 -10.02
C ALA A 930 21.75 22.68 -9.38
N ILE A 931 20.41 22.74 -9.34
CA ILE A 931 19.67 23.85 -8.75
C ILE A 931 19.80 23.85 -7.22
N MET A 932 19.59 22.70 -6.57
CA MET A 932 19.68 22.58 -5.11
C MET A 932 21.06 23.00 -4.59
N GLU A 933 22.12 22.62 -5.31
CA GLU A 933 23.50 22.91 -4.96
C GLU A 933 23.99 24.27 -5.49
N ARG A 934 23.12 25.08 -6.12
CA ARG A 934 23.45 26.40 -6.70
C ARG A 934 24.60 26.35 -7.71
N ARG A 935 24.66 25.27 -8.51
CA ARG A 935 25.68 25.04 -9.54
C ARG A 935 25.21 25.41 -10.94
N LEU A 936 23.98 25.90 -11.09
CA LEU A 936 23.43 26.33 -12.37
C LEU A 936 23.39 27.87 -12.40
N SER A 937 23.80 28.48 -13.52
CA SER A 937 23.75 29.93 -13.73
C SER A 937 23.04 30.28 -15.05
N TYR A 938 21.96 31.06 -14.95
CA TYR A 938 21.20 31.59 -16.08
C TYR A 938 20.74 33.03 -15.80
N TYR A 939 20.23 33.71 -16.83
CA TYR A 939 19.65 35.05 -16.72
C TYR A 939 18.16 34.98 -16.34
N HIS A 940 17.59 36.12 -15.94
CA HIS A 940 16.17 36.18 -15.61
C HIS A 940 15.31 35.90 -16.85
N TYR A 941 14.58 34.79 -16.85
CA TYR A 941 13.63 34.43 -17.89
C TYR A 941 12.33 33.93 -17.24
N PRO A 942 11.26 34.77 -17.20
CA PRO A 942 10.02 34.48 -16.47
C PRO A 942 9.39 33.12 -16.76
N GLN A 943 9.30 32.73 -18.04
CA GLN A 943 8.70 31.47 -18.44
C GLN A 943 9.49 30.26 -17.93
N LEU A 944 10.82 30.27 -18.05
CA LEU A 944 11.68 29.20 -17.51
C LEU A 944 11.54 29.09 -15.98
N LEU A 945 11.46 30.22 -15.28
CA LEU A 945 11.29 30.25 -13.82
C LEU A 945 9.93 29.68 -13.40
N ALA A 946 8.87 30.04 -14.11
CA ALA A 946 7.52 29.52 -13.88
C ALA A 946 7.46 28.01 -14.14
N GLU A 947 8.00 27.55 -15.28
CA GLU A 947 8.09 26.13 -15.59
C GLU A 947 8.86 25.37 -14.51
N ALA A 948 10.09 25.81 -14.16
CA ALA A 948 10.91 25.13 -13.15
C ALA A 948 10.24 25.07 -11.77
N SER A 949 9.52 26.13 -11.37
CA SER A 949 8.84 26.22 -10.06
C SER A 949 7.65 25.28 -9.93
N ASN A 950 7.03 24.91 -11.05
CA ASN A 950 5.82 24.08 -11.10
C ASN A 950 6.09 22.62 -11.50
N LEU A 951 7.36 22.22 -11.70
CA LEU A 951 7.70 20.83 -12.02
C LEU A 951 7.35 19.88 -10.87
N GLN A 952 6.69 18.77 -11.19
CA GLN A 952 6.27 17.74 -10.25
C GLN A 952 6.82 16.38 -10.63
N ARG A 953 7.07 15.56 -9.60
CA ARG A 953 7.38 14.15 -9.76
C ARG A 953 6.11 13.32 -9.65
N PHE A 954 5.89 12.45 -10.64
CA PHE A 954 4.81 11.48 -10.68
C PHE A 954 5.37 10.06 -10.67
N ASP A 955 4.86 9.18 -9.82
CA ASP A 955 5.19 7.77 -9.85
C ASP A 955 4.24 7.02 -10.80
N VAL A 956 4.77 6.54 -11.92
CA VAL A 956 4.03 5.84 -12.98
C VAL A 956 4.32 4.35 -12.94
N VAL A 957 3.28 3.52 -12.84
CA VAL A 957 3.43 2.06 -12.94
C VAL A 957 3.51 1.67 -14.42
N ALA A 958 4.72 1.41 -14.91
CA ALA A 958 4.93 0.90 -16.25
C ALA A 958 4.84 -0.63 -16.25
N LYS A 959 3.95 -1.20 -17.07
CA LYS A 959 3.91 -2.64 -17.33
C LYS A 959 4.94 -2.98 -18.41
N THR A 960 5.99 -3.70 -18.03
CA THR A 960 6.90 -4.33 -18.99
C THR A 960 6.79 -5.84 -18.80
N GLY A 961 5.91 -6.49 -19.58
CA GLY A 961 5.57 -7.90 -19.38
C GLY A 961 4.78 -8.16 -18.08
N ASN A 962 5.08 -9.27 -17.40
CA ASN A 962 4.37 -9.72 -16.18
C ASN A 962 4.79 -9.02 -14.87
N ASN A 963 5.74 -8.08 -14.91
CA ASN A 963 6.17 -7.31 -13.74
C ASN A 963 5.77 -5.83 -13.88
N ALA A 964 5.17 -5.28 -12.83
CA ALA A 964 4.93 -3.87 -12.67
C ALA A 964 6.13 -3.23 -11.96
N ARG A 965 6.82 -2.29 -12.62
CA ARG A 965 7.85 -1.45 -11.99
C ARG A 965 7.34 -0.02 -11.90
N VAL A 966 7.52 0.61 -10.74
CA VAL A 966 7.28 2.04 -10.57
C VAL A 966 8.43 2.78 -11.24
N LYS A 967 8.14 3.54 -12.29
CA LYS A 967 9.04 4.51 -12.91
C LYS A 967 8.53 5.90 -12.55
N TRP A 968 9.41 6.78 -12.13
CA TRP A 968 9.04 8.17 -11.91
C TRP A 968 9.15 8.94 -13.23
N LYS A 969 8.16 9.78 -13.49
CA LYS A 969 8.05 10.74 -14.59
C LYS A 969 8.08 12.14 -13.97
N VAL A 970 8.65 13.10 -14.69
CA VAL A 970 8.54 14.52 -14.34
C VAL A 970 7.55 15.19 -15.30
N ASP A 971 6.61 15.95 -14.77
CA ASP A 971 5.63 16.69 -15.57
C ASP A 971 5.12 17.93 -14.81
N HIS A 972 4.33 18.78 -15.47
CA HIS A 972 3.59 19.86 -14.82
C HIS A 972 2.21 19.41 -14.34
N PRO A 973 1.62 20.07 -13.34
CA PRO A 973 0.18 19.96 -13.09
C PRO A 973 -0.62 20.46 -14.31
N ALA A 974 -1.86 19.99 -14.45
CA ALA A 974 -2.73 20.35 -15.59
C ALA A 974 -2.91 21.88 -15.76
N LYS A 975 -2.82 22.63 -14.66
CA LYS A 975 -2.66 24.09 -14.65
C LYS A 975 -1.43 24.43 -13.82
N MET A 976 -0.41 25.02 -14.45
CA MET A 976 0.72 25.60 -13.73
C MET A 976 0.39 27.04 -13.33
N ARG A 977 1.08 27.58 -12.34
CA ARG A 977 0.99 29.01 -12.00
C ARG A 977 2.10 29.79 -12.70
N ASP A 978 1.76 30.92 -13.30
CA ASP A 978 2.75 31.91 -13.70
C ASP A 978 3.39 32.59 -12.46
N LEU A 979 4.35 33.50 -12.68
CA LEU A 979 5.03 34.19 -11.57
C LEU A 979 4.10 35.15 -10.81
N GLU A 980 3.01 35.58 -11.45
CA GLU A 980 1.96 36.41 -10.88
C GLU A 980 0.88 35.59 -10.14
N GLY A 981 0.95 34.26 -10.19
CA GLY A 981 0.07 33.31 -9.51
C GLY A 981 -1.19 32.90 -10.28
N ASN A 982 -1.36 33.36 -11.53
CA ASN A 982 -2.49 33.02 -12.39
C ASN A 982 -2.34 31.60 -12.97
N PRO A 983 -3.46 30.88 -13.15
CA PRO A 983 -3.42 29.54 -13.74
C PRO A 983 -3.22 29.61 -15.26
N VAL A 984 -2.17 28.97 -15.76
CA VAL A 984 -1.85 28.81 -17.18
C VAL A 984 -1.67 27.33 -17.55
N LYS A 985 -1.74 26.99 -18.85
CA LYS A 985 -1.56 25.61 -19.32
C LYS A 985 -0.16 25.12 -18.93
N GLY A 986 -0.07 23.96 -18.27
CA GLY A 986 1.21 23.32 -17.97
C GLY A 986 1.95 22.96 -19.27
N ALA A 987 3.21 23.38 -19.36
CA ALA A 987 4.12 23.07 -20.47
C ALA A 987 5.55 23.01 -19.92
N LYS A 988 6.38 22.12 -20.45
CA LYS A 988 7.76 21.89 -20.00
C LYS A 988 8.82 22.20 -21.05
N ASP A 989 8.44 22.98 -22.06
CA ASP A 989 9.21 23.24 -23.27
C ASP A 989 10.65 23.74 -22.94
N LEU A 990 10.76 24.74 -22.04
CA LEU A 990 12.06 25.35 -21.69
C LEU A 990 12.82 24.55 -20.64
N THR A 991 12.12 23.93 -19.71
CA THR A 991 12.74 23.07 -18.69
C THR A 991 13.27 21.77 -19.28
N ASP A 992 12.61 21.19 -20.30
CA ASP A 992 13.10 20.03 -21.03
C ASP A 992 14.38 20.42 -21.78
N ALA A 993 14.33 21.48 -22.59
CA ALA A 993 15.51 22.03 -23.28
C ALA A 993 16.70 22.23 -22.32
N THR A 994 16.49 22.92 -21.20
CA THR A 994 17.56 23.22 -20.23
C THR A 994 18.03 21.97 -19.48
N GLY A 995 17.13 21.07 -19.12
CA GLY A 995 17.42 19.82 -18.42
C GLY A 995 18.32 18.89 -19.26
N GLY A 996 18.11 18.83 -20.57
CA GLY A 996 18.98 18.08 -21.48
C GLY A 996 20.40 18.64 -21.57
N VAL A 997 20.56 19.97 -21.59
CA VAL A 997 21.89 20.61 -21.53
C VAL A 997 22.60 20.28 -20.22
N VAL A 998 21.88 20.36 -19.09
CA VAL A 998 22.44 20.04 -17.77
C VAL A 998 22.87 18.59 -17.69
N TYR A 999 22.08 17.67 -18.23
CA TYR A 999 22.45 16.25 -18.31
C TYR A 999 23.79 16.06 -19.03
N HIS A 1000 23.98 16.65 -20.21
CA HIS A 1000 25.23 16.51 -20.97
C HIS A 1000 26.43 17.13 -20.25
N CYS A 1001 26.25 18.29 -19.62
CA CYS A 1001 27.31 18.92 -18.82
C CYS A 1001 27.73 18.05 -17.62
N MET A 1002 26.78 17.33 -17.00
CA MET A 1002 27.03 16.45 -15.86
C MET A 1002 27.69 15.12 -16.26
N MET A 1003 27.43 14.66 -17.47
CA MET A 1003 28.04 13.46 -18.04
C MET A 1003 29.42 13.72 -18.68
N GLN A 1004 29.84 14.99 -18.79
CA GLN A 1004 31.14 15.35 -19.34
C GLN A 1004 32.28 14.83 -18.43
N PRO A 1005 33.28 14.11 -18.98
CA PRO A 1005 34.49 13.77 -18.24
C PRO A 1005 35.26 15.04 -17.81
N PRO A 1006 35.81 15.12 -16.59
CA PRO A 1006 36.47 16.32 -16.08
C PRO A 1006 37.67 16.82 -16.92
N ASP A 1007 38.27 15.94 -17.73
CA ASP A 1007 39.55 16.18 -18.42
C ASP A 1007 39.44 16.08 -19.97
N ALA A 1008 38.24 16.17 -20.54
CA ALA A 1008 38.05 16.10 -21.99
C ALA A 1008 38.21 17.47 -22.67
N ASP A 1009 39.36 17.70 -23.32
CA ASP A 1009 39.49 18.76 -24.33
C ASP A 1009 38.71 18.35 -25.60
N PRO A 1010 37.92 19.25 -26.22
CA PRO A 1010 37.19 18.94 -27.44
C PRO A 1010 38.16 18.73 -28.61
N PRO A 1011 37.81 17.89 -29.61
CA PRO A 1011 38.60 17.79 -30.83
C PRO A 1011 38.65 19.17 -31.51
N PRO A 1012 39.83 19.62 -31.99
CA PRO A 1012 39.93 20.92 -32.66
C PRO A 1012 39.09 20.90 -33.94
N ILE A 1013 38.15 21.83 -34.03
CA ILE A 1013 37.43 22.09 -35.28
C ILE A 1013 38.47 22.63 -36.27
N SER A 1014 38.68 21.91 -37.38
CA SER A 1014 39.64 22.37 -38.38
C SER A 1014 39.12 23.62 -39.08
N PRO A 1015 39.98 24.56 -39.52
CA PRO A 1015 39.56 25.74 -40.29
C PRO A 1015 38.73 25.39 -41.53
N ALA A 1016 38.94 24.21 -42.11
CA ALA A 1016 38.15 23.69 -43.23
C ALA A 1016 36.69 23.35 -42.86
N GLN A 1017 36.44 22.92 -41.62
CA GLN A 1017 35.08 22.64 -41.11
C GLN A 1017 34.31 23.93 -40.76
N ALA A 1018 35.00 25.03 -40.48
CA ALA A 1018 34.39 26.35 -40.28
C ALA A 1018 34.02 27.05 -41.60
N MET A 1019 34.59 26.63 -42.73
CA MET A 1019 34.43 27.28 -44.05
C MET A 1019 33.47 26.57 -45.01
N MET A 1020 32.84 25.44 -44.63
CA MET A 1020 31.79 24.83 -45.45
C MET A 1020 30.46 25.59 -45.32
N THR A 1021 30.37 26.74 -45.99
CA THR A 1021 29.06 27.32 -46.36
C THR A 1021 28.35 26.35 -47.29
N THR A 1022 27.17 25.88 -46.88
CA THR A 1022 26.21 25.23 -47.75
C THR A 1022 25.95 26.14 -48.96
N GLN A 1023 26.27 25.66 -50.17
CA GLN A 1023 25.73 26.24 -51.40
C GLN A 1023 24.20 26.02 -51.42
N SER A 1024 23.48 26.85 -50.68
CA SER A 1024 22.05 27.06 -50.83
C SER A 1024 21.85 27.86 -52.11
N LYS A 1025 21.07 27.30 -53.06
CA LYS A 1025 20.67 27.95 -54.32
C LYS A 1025 19.64 29.07 -54.13
N THR A 1026 19.68 29.77 -53.01
CA THR A 1026 18.75 30.87 -52.70
C THR A 1026 19.58 32.06 -52.24
N PRO A 1027 19.50 33.23 -52.91
CA PRO A 1027 20.29 34.39 -52.56
C PRO A 1027 19.73 35.00 -51.28
N SER A 1028 20.25 34.60 -50.11
CA SER A 1028 20.07 35.38 -48.89
C SER A 1028 20.96 36.61 -48.97
N LYS A 1029 20.37 37.78 -48.68
CA LYS A 1029 21.01 39.09 -48.75
C LYS A 1029 22.03 39.25 -47.62
N ASN A 1030 23.20 38.62 -47.72
CA ASN A 1030 24.33 38.93 -46.85
C ASN A 1030 24.95 40.27 -47.26
N ARG A 1031 24.55 41.35 -46.58
CA ARG A 1031 24.98 42.72 -46.87
C ARG A 1031 26.27 43.17 -46.15
N PHE A 1032 27.01 42.26 -45.49
CA PHE A 1032 28.14 42.65 -44.64
C PHE A 1032 29.48 41.95 -44.90
N ILE A 1033 29.63 41.17 -45.98
CA ILE A 1033 30.92 40.56 -46.35
C ILE A 1033 31.25 40.87 -47.81
N GLN A 1034 31.56 42.14 -48.10
CA GLN A 1034 32.26 42.56 -49.33
C GLN A 1034 33.30 43.62 -48.97
N SER A 1035 34.40 43.22 -48.33
CA SER A 1035 35.66 43.99 -48.36
C SER A 1035 36.83 43.22 -47.76
N SER A 1036 37.23 42.10 -48.36
CA SER A 1036 38.62 41.58 -48.22
C SER A 1036 38.85 40.39 -49.14
N GLN A 1037 38.74 40.60 -50.46
CA GLN A 1037 39.31 39.68 -51.46
C GLN A 1037 40.26 40.48 -52.34
N SER A 1038 41.50 40.60 -51.88
CA SER A 1038 42.64 40.81 -52.76
C SER A 1038 43.85 40.19 -52.08
N TRP A 1039 44.22 39.00 -52.54
CA TRP A 1039 45.58 38.51 -52.79
C TRP A 1039 45.63 36.98 -52.65
N ALA A 1040 45.69 36.32 -53.80
CA ALA A 1040 46.60 35.21 -54.13
C ALA A 1040 45.92 34.31 -55.16
N ILE A 1041 46.33 34.45 -56.42
CA ILE A 1041 46.31 33.35 -57.38
C ILE A 1041 47.78 33.07 -57.69
N GLY A 1042 48.21 31.86 -57.34
CA GLY A 1042 49.47 31.26 -57.74
C GLY A 1042 49.21 29.76 -57.69
N ASP A 1043 49.12 29.18 -58.89
CA ASP A 1043 48.78 27.79 -59.17
C ASP A 1043 49.72 26.82 -58.45
N ASP A 1044 49.14 25.76 -57.88
CA ASP A 1044 49.64 24.38 -57.96
C ASP A 1044 48.96 23.51 -56.90
N TYR A 1045 47.84 22.88 -57.26
CA TYR A 1045 47.64 21.43 -57.12
C TYR A 1045 46.24 21.03 -57.62
N GLN A 1046 46.20 20.11 -58.59
CA GLN A 1046 45.07 19.24 -58.91
C GLN A 1046 45.59 17.81 -59.05
N PRO A 1047 44.73 16.77 -58.96
CA PRO A 1047 43.43 16.66 -58.27
C PRO A 1047 43.46 15.68 -57.10
#